data_AF-A0A9E5R5K6-F1
#
_entry.id   AF-A0A9E5R5K6-F1
#
_cell.length_a   1.000
_cell.length_b   1.000
_cell.length_c   1.000
_cell.angle_alpha   90.00
_cell.angle_beta   90.00
_cell.angle_gamma   90.00
#
_symmetry.space_group_name_H-M   'P 1'
#
loop_
_entity.id
_entity.type
_entity.pdbx_description
1 polymer ?
#
loop_
_entity_poly.entity_id
_entity_poly.type
_entity_poly.pdbx_seq_one_letter_code
_entity_poly.pdbx_strand_id
1 'polypeptide(L)'
;MSTTANGGSPVVCPQRYHTVPTTVITQAEQQDRYLKHSELNELASYFSSGTKLMEIAATLTQNAEAIVSAGANRIFVWGTPMAYLEKPPNRKNLPGYNVFPRQRITTAPQETLKQQAPFYPFYQDWISKVVDLGRSLLDDKDPVPEGFSPINIRRYGPDRMKKSMRDLSWFLRYVTYAIVAGDSSILTVNVKGLRGIIPEDVTIATVVAMQTMKWKALTYFKADAEAAAIIKQHFDQMIADYQVAKPTVLLRQGVSNDQQGLQLPPSYSSAAAHRPKLVMKPNLSATEKQDAIKAAYRQVFERDITRAYGVSLADLESQVKSGMISMKEFIRHLGQSRLYRKEFYEPFVISRVIELAFRHFLGRGVSSIEEFQEHFAIISKAGLAALINALVDSQEYADYFGEETVPYLRGLGLEAQECRNWGAQIDLFKYSAPVRKVPQFLTLFGDYQKPLPDQHPYGAGNDPLEIQFGAIFPPENTAHTARPAIFDEDSRRILINCGAGLDKGASHSPGLGKAPGSLGTRVLRFNRSAITNGHTLNGKTPKAGQSTNVNFSSSWAEVVIHGTYRQVFGRDVYDGQRQTAAEIKLKSGETTVREFIRQVAKSRPFRSQYWESLYITKAIEYIHRRLLGRPTYGRREMNHYYDLCARKGFYALVDDILDSSEYLEAFGEDTVPYERYITPRGYALRGLRGELPLPKVAPEDHHNNGFHSSYKGMDYTGVIGVVPHFHRALKHGMPQSAISIKLEEVKQLRAEMTQRAAEQASEDREESSEFSPQPEAVQPVEVAPQ
;
A
#
# COMPACT_ATOMS: atom_id res chain seq x y z
N MET A 1 -16.53 -1.94 16.45
CA MET A 1 -15.37 -2.82 16.24
C MET A 1 -14.17 -1.96 15.95
N SER A 2 -13.13 -1.99 16.79
CA SER A 2 -11.87 -1.30 16.51
C SER A 2 -11.07 -2.10 15.49
N THR A 3 -10.72 -1.51 14.35
CA THR A 3 -9.87 -2.15 13.34
C THR A 3 -8.43 -2.22 13.86
N THR A 4 -7.92 -3.42 14.12
CA THR A 4 -6.59 -3.66 14.72
C THR A 4 -5.47 -3.72 13.68
N ALA A 5 -5.77 -4.10 12.44
CA ALA A 5 -4.78 -4.28 11.38
C ALA A 5 -5.11 -3.47 10.11
N ASN A 6 -4.08 -3.23 9.29
CA ASN A 6 -4.23 -2.54 8.02
C ASN A 6 -3.35 -3.20 6.94
N GLY A 7 -3.89 -3.39 5.73
CA GLY A 7 -3.14 -3.89 4.57
C GLY A 7 -2.34 -2.83 3.82
N GLY A 8 -2.37 -1.59 4.30
CA GLY A 8 -1.83 -0.43 3.63
C GLY A 8 -2.88 0.24 2.74
N SER A 9 -2.70 1.54 2.52
CA SER A 9 -3.52 2.34 1.62
C SER A 9 -2.64 2.89 0.50
N PRO A 10 -2.26 2.06 -0.49
CA PRO A 10 -1.48 2.54 -1.63
C PRO A 10 -2.26 3.63 -2.36
N VAL A 11 -1.53 4.62 -2.89
CA VAL A 11 -2.14 5.69 -3.69
C VAL A 11 -2.68 5.08 -4.98
N VAL A 12 -3.97 5.23 -5.18
CA VAL A 12 -4.68 4.78 -6.38
C VAL A 12 -5.38 5.97 -6.98
N CYS A 13 -5.19 6.17 -8.29
CA CYS A 13 -5.91 7.15 -9.07
C CYS A 13 -6.86 6.42 -10.01
N PRO A 14 -8.17 6.35 -9.70
CA PRO A 14 -9.15 5.77 -10.62
C PRO A 14 -9.14 6.51 -11.95
N GLN A 15 -9.13 5.75 -13.05
CA GLN A 15 -9.27 6.32 -14.38
C GLN A 15 -10.66 6.97 -14.48
N ARG A 16 -10.69 8.23 -14.92
CA ARG A 16 -11.93 9.02 -15.00
C ARG A 16 -12.51 9.04 -16.42
N TYR A 17 -11.62 9.05 -17.41
CA TYR A 17 -11.94 9.14 -18.83
C TYR A 17 -10.71 8.75 -19.65
N HIS A 18 -10.88 8.65 -20.95
CA HIS A 18 -9.83 8.35 -21.91
C HIS A 18 -9.53 9.56 -22.79
N THR A 19 -8.30 9.60 -23.29
CA THR A 19 -7.86 10.56 -24.31
C THR A 19 -7.18 9.75 -25.42
N VAL A 20 -7.15 10.28 -26.64
CA VAL A 20 -6.49 9.58 -27.77
C VAL A 20 -5.04 9.20 -27.44
N PRO A 21 -4.20 10.08 -26.85
CA PRO A 21 -2.85 9.67 -26.46
C PRO A 21 -2.83 8.58 -25.39
N THR A 22 -3.70 8.68 -24.38
CA THR A 22 -3.72 7.69 -23.30
C THR A 22 -4.16 6.31 -23.82
N THR A 23 -5.16 6.22 -24.69
CA THR A 23 -5.64 4.93 -25.20
C THR A 23 -4.58 4.23 -26.06
N VAL A 24 -3.99 4.94 -27.02
CA VAL A 24 -2.99 4.40 -27.94
C VAL A 24 -1.74 3.93 -27.18
N ILE A 25 -1.23 4.75 -26.26
CA ILE A 25 -0.04 4.40 -25.46
C ILE A 25 -0.35 3.22 -24.53
N THR A 26 -1.50 3.24 -23.85
CA THR A 26 -1.90 2.16 -22.92
C THR A 26 -2.07 0.83 -23.66
N GLN A 27 -2.59 0.84 -24.89
CA GLN A 27 -2.76 -0.38 -25.68
C GLN A 27 -1.42 -1.02 -26.07
N ALA A 28 -0.42 -0.21 -26.42
CA ALA A 28 0.93 -0.69 -26.72
C ALA A 28 1.65 -1.18 -25.44
N GLU A 29 1.53 -0.43 -24.34
CA GLU A 29 2.11 -0.76 -23.03
C GLU A 29 1.56 -2.09 -22.50
N GLN A 30 0.25 -2.29 -22.52
CA GLN A 30 -0.38 -3.55 -22.09
C GLN A 30 0.02 -4.77 -22.91
N GLN A 31 0.60 -4.58 -24.10
CA GLN A 31 1.09 -5.64 -24.98
C GLN A 31 2.63 -5.75 -24.97
N ASP A 32 3.33 -4.99 -24.11
CA ASP A 32 4.80 -4.91 -24.00
C ASP A 32 5.52 -4.70 -25.34
N ARG A 33 4.86 -3.97 -26.23
CA ARG A 33 5.33 -3.70 -27.59
C ARG A 33 5.63 -2.23 -27.76
N TYR A 34 6.53 -1.95 -28.70
CA TYR A 34 6.68 -0.60 -29.19
C TYR A 34 5.47 -0.20 -30.02
N LEU A 35 5.21 1.12 -30.05
CA LEU A 35 4.15 1.71 -30.86
C LEU A 35 4.37 1.35 -32.33
N LYS A 36 3.31 0.88 -32.99
CA LYS A 36 3.31 0.60 -34.43
C LYS A 36 3.30 1.91 -35.21
N HIS A 37 3.72 1.86 -36.47
CA HIS A 37 3.71 3.04 -37.34
C HIS A 37 2.30 3.64 -37.50
N SER A 38 1.25 2.80 -37.57
CA SER A 38 -0.14 3.25 -37.61
C SER A 38 -0.56 4.02 -36.35
N GLU A 39 -0.16 3.55 -35.17
CA GLU A 39 -0.43 4.18 -33.88
C GLU A 39 0.34 5.50 -33.71
N LEU A 40 1.58 5.56 -34.21
CA LEU A 40 2.35 6.80 -34.27
C LEU A 40 1.70 7.82 -35.22
N ASN A 41 1.18 7.37 -36.36
CA ASN A 41 0.47 8.23 -37.29
C ASN A 41 -0.84 8.76 -36.71
N GLU A 42 -1.55 7.94 -35.93
CA GLU A 42 -2.74 8.38 -35.18
C GLU A 42 -2.39 9.49 -34.18
N LEU A 43 -1.34 9.29 -33.36
CA LEU A 43 -0.86 10.32 -32.44
C LEU A 43 -0.44 11.60 -33.17
N ALA A 44 0.31 11.47 -34.27
CA ALA A 44 0.75 12.60 -35.09
C ALA A 44 -0.45 13.37 -35.65
N SER A 45 -1.47 12.66 -36.15
CA SER A 45 -2.71 13.28 -36.64
C SER A 45 -3.43 14.06 -35.54
N TYR A 46 -3.56 13.48 -34.34
CA TYR A 46 -4.17 14.15 -33.19
C TYR A 46 -3.40 15.42 -32.80
N PHE A 47 -2.09 15.36 -32.64
CA PHE A 47 -1.29 16.54 -32.27
C PHE A 47 -1.28 17.61 -33.37
N SER A 48 -1.34 17.24 -34.65
CA SER A 48 -1.45 18.20 -35.75
C SER A 48 -2.79 18.96 -35.73
N SER A 49 -3.86 18.30 -35.29
CA SER A 49 -5.20 18.90 -35.15
C SER A 49 -5.38 19.74 -33.88
N GLY A 50 -4.40 19.73 -32.96
CA GLY A 50 -4.53 20.31 -31.62
C GLY A 50 -4.80 21.82 -31.61
N THR A 51 -4.25 22.59 -32.55
CA THR A 51 -4.50 24.04 -32.66
C THR A 51 -5.96 24.34 -32.99
N LYS A 52 -6.54 23.59 -33.94
CA LYS A 52 -7.97 23.69 -34.29
C LYS A 52 -8.86 23.33 -33.10
N LEU A 53 -8.55 22.24 -32.38
CA LEU A 53 -9.32 21.85 -31.19
C LEU A 53 -9.30 22.92 -30.09
N MET A 54 -8.16 23.57 -29.88
CA MET A 54 -8.04 24.70 -28.94
C MET A 54 -8.86 25.91 -29.38
N GLU A 55 -8.85 26.25 -30.67
CA GLU A 55 -9.62 27.36 -31.22
C GLU A 55 -11.14 27.13 -31.07
N ILE A 56 -11.61 25.90 -31.34
CA ILE A 56 -12.99 25.49 -31.12
C ILE A 56 -13.36 25.61 -29.64
N ALA A 57 -12.54 25.09 -28.74
CA ALA A 57 -12.80 25.16 -27.31
C ALA A 57 -12.82 26.60 -26.79
N ALA A 58 -11.91 27.46 -27.27
CA ALA A 58 -11.83 28.87 -26.89
C ALA A 58 -13.06 29.66 -27.33
N THR A 59 -13.49 29.49 -28.58
CA THR A 59 -14.68 30.18 -29.14
C THR A 59 -15.98 29.72 -28.47
N LEU A 60 -16.13 28.43 -28.17
CA LEU A 60 -17.26 27.91 -27.37
C LEU A 60 -17.26 28.45 -25.94
N THR A 61 -16.08 28.56 -25.31
CA THR A 61 -15.94 29.08 -23.94
C THR A 61 -16.24 30.58 -23.87
N GLN A 62 -15.78 31.36 -24.84
CA GLN A 62 -16.08 32.80 -24.94
C GLN A 62 -17.58 33.06 -25.11
N ASN A 63 -18.27 32.22 -25.88
CA ASN A 63 -19.70 32.34 -26.16
C ASN A 63 -20.60 31.48 -25.23
N ALA A 64 -20.05 30.95 -24.12
CA ALA A 64 -20.74 29.97 -23.29
C ALA A 64 -22.06 30.50 -22.69
N GLU A 65 -22.09 31.75 -22.23
CA GLU A 65 -23.31 32.36 -21.69
C GLU A 65 -24.42 32.45 -22.76
N ALA A 66 -24.06 32.81 -23.99
CA ALA A 66 -25.00 32.90 -25.11
C ALA A 66 -25.55 31.51 -25.50
N ILE A 67 -24.70 30.48 -25.53
CA ILE A 67 -25.09 29.09 -25.84
C ILE A 67 -26.02 28.54 -24.76
N VAL A 68 -25.67 28.68 -23.49
CA VAL A 68 -26.48 28.21 -22.36
C VAL A 68 -27.80 28.98 -22.28
N SER A 69 -27.79 30.30 -22.51
CA SER A 69 -29.02 31.10 -22.49
C SER A 69 -29.99 30.70 -23.61
N ALA A 70 -29.49 30.35 -24.81
CA ALA A 70 -30.32 29.87 -25.91
C ALA A 70 -31.03 28.56 -25.57
N GLY A 71 -30.33 27.61 -24.94
CA GLY A 71 -30.92 26.35 -24.47
C GLY A 71 -31.94 26.56 -23.35
N ALA A 72 -31.59 27.39 -22.36
CA ALA A 72 -32.46 27.67 -21.22
C ALA A 72 -33.75 28.39 -21.63
N ASN A 73 -33.68 29.38 -22.52
CA ASN A 73 -34.86 30.13 -23.00
C ASN A 73 -35.81 29.26 -23.83
N ARG A 74 -35.33 28.14 -24.38
CA ARG A 74 -36.19 27.19 -25.12
C ARG A 74 -37.08 26.37 -24.19
N ILE A 75 -36.58 26.05 -22.99
CA ILE A 75 -37.22 25.10 -22.07
C ILE A 75 -37.92 25.78 -20.89
N PHE A 76 -37.50 27.00 -20.52
CA PHE A 76 -38.05 27.74 -19.40
C PHE A 76 -38.90 28.92 -19.86
N VAL A 77 -40.02 29.12 -19.17
CA VAL A 77 -40.98 30.21 -19.41
C VAL A 77 -41.23 31.02 -18.14
N TRP A 78 -41.63 32.29 -18.33
CA TRP A 78 -42.07 33.21 -17.26
C TRP A 78 -40.97 33.67 -16.28
N GLY A 79 -39.80 34.07 -16.81
CA GLY A 79 -38.70 34.68 -16.04
C GLY A 79 -37.38 34.67 -16.82
N THR A 80 -36.28 35.07 -16.18
CA THR A 80 -34.93 35.07 -16.77
C THR A 80 -34.07 33.92 -16.21
N PRO A 81 -33.83 32.84 -16.99
CA PRO A 81 -33.06 31.69 -16.49
C PRO A 81 -31.64 32.01 -16.06
N MET A 82 -31.00 32.95 -16.76
CA MET A 82 -29.61 33.35 -16.53
C MET A 82 -29.34 33.94 -15.14
N ALA A 83 -30.36 34.46 -14.46
CA ALA A 83 -30.23 34.97 -13.09
C ALA A 83 -29.83 33.88 -12.08
N TYR A 84 -30.06 32.60 -12.41
CA TYR A 84 -29.79 31.45 -11.56
C TYR A 84 -28.47 30.73 -11.90
N LEU A 85 -27.70 31.22 -12.88
CA LEU A 85 -26.42 30.63 -13.24
C LEU A 85 -25.34 31.04 -12.24
N GLU A 86 -24.90 30.11 -11.40
CA GLU A 86 -23.77 30.32 -10.50
C GLU A 86 -22.45 30.27 -11.29
N LYS A 87 -21.77 31.41 -11.42
CA LYS A 87 -20.42 31.45 -12.01
C LYS A 87 -19.47 30.70 -11.08
N PRO A 88 -18.58 29.84 -11.60
CA PRO A 88 -17.57 29.21 -10.77
C PRO A 88 -16.75 30.28 -10.05
N PRO A 89 -16.35 30.08 -8.78
CA PRO A 89 -15.51 31.04 -8.08
C PRO A 89 -14.25 31.29 -8.91
N ASN A 90 -13.92 32.58 -9.12
CA ASN A 90 -12.74 32.98 -9.88
C ASN A 90 -11.49 32.32 -9.27
N ARG A 91 -10.85 31.41 -10.03
CA ARG A 91 -9.68 30.63 -9.59
C ARG A 91 -8.43 31.47 -9.29
N LYS A 92 -8.46 32.78 -9.55
CA LYS A 92 -7.36 33.73 -9.29
C LYS A 92 -6.92 33.81 -7.82
N ASN A 93 -7.73 33.30 -6.88
CA ASN A 93 -7.48 33.43 -5.44
C ASN A 93 -7.04 32.12 -4.75
N LEU A 94 -6.70 31.06 -5.48
CA LEU A 94 -6.07 29.87 -4.87
C LEU A 94 -4.53 30.00 -4.87
N PRO A 95 -3.85 29.74 -3.74
CA PRO A 95 -2.39 29.65 -3.72
C PRO A 95 -1.93 28.53 -4.67
N GLY A 96 -1.06 28.87 -5.64
CA GLY A 96 -0.42 27.90 -6.55
C GLY A 96 -0.86 27.91 -8.03
N TYR A 97 -1.77 28.79 -8.45
CA TYR A 97 -2.30 28.81 -9.83
C TYR A 97 -1.80 29.98 -10.72
N ASN A 98 -0.70 30.65 -10.36
CA ASN A 98 -0.14 31.77 -11.12
C ASN A 98 1.02 31.37 -12.05
N VAL A 99 0.84 30.33 -12.88
CA VAL A 99 1.85 29.98 -13.89
C VAL A 99 1.19 29.73 -15.23
N PHE A 100 0.95 30.79 -16.00
CA PHE A 100 0.96 30.82 -17.47
C PHE A 100 1.34 32.24 -17.96
N PRO A 101 1.96 32.37 -19.14
CA PRO A 101 2.92 33.44 -19.41
C PRO A 101 2.28 34.78 -19.75
N ARG A 102 2.93 35.81 -19.21
CA ARG A 102 2.88 37.25 -19.49
C ARG A 102 2.40 37.60 -20.91
N GLN A 103 1.11 37.94 -21.06
CA GLN A 103 0.68 38.81 -22.17
C GLN A 103 0.91 40.27 -21.79
N ARG A 104 1.45 41.04 -22.74
CA ARG A 104 1.87 42.43 -22.59
C ARG A 104 0.75 43.29 -21.99
N ILE A 105 1.10 43.99 -20.93
CA ILE A 105 0.30 45.06 -20.33
C ILE A 105 0.31 46.22 -21.33
N THR A 106 -0.75 46.38 -22.10
CA THR A 106 -1.17 47.72 -22.56
C THR A 106 -2.19 48.20 -21.56
N THR A 107 -1.78 49.18 -20.75
CA THR A 107 -2.63 49.91 -19.81
C THR A 107 -3.78 50.57 -20.56
N ALA A 108 -5.00 50.06 -20.38
CA ALA A 108 -6.24 50.79 -20.62
C ALA A 108 -6.89 51.09 -19.25
N PRO A 109 -7.50 52.27 -19.05
CA PRO A 109 -8.00 52.68 -17.74
C PRO A 109 -9.16 51.78 -17.28
N GLN A 110 -9.18 51.45 -15.99
CA GLN A 110 -10.33 50.85 -15.34
C GLN A 110 -11.49 51.85 -15.32
N GLU A 111 -12.37 51.77 -16.31
CA GLU A 111 -13.71 52.31 -16.17
C GLU A 111 -14.52 51.36 -15.27
N THR A 112 -14.84 51.84 -14.08
CA THR A 112 -15.86 51.27 -13.22
C THR A 112 -17.23 51.40 -13.90
N LEU A 113 -17.55 50.45 -14.78
CA LEU A 113 -18.90 50.23 -15.29
C LEU A 113 -19.77 49.69 -14.14
N LYS A 114 -20.39 50.61 -13.39
CA LYS A 114 -21.66 50.33 -12.71
C LYS A 114 -22.68 49.98 -13.80
N GLN A 115 -22.80 48.71 -14.14
CA GLN A 115 -23.94 48.23 -14.93
C GLN A 115 -25.18 48.23 -14.04
N GLN A 116 -25.84 49.38 -14.00
CA GLN A 116 -27.29 49.43 -13.80
C GLN A 116 -27.91 48.60 -14.92
N ALA A 117 -28.60 47.52 -14.55
CA ALA A 117 -29.41 46.78 -15.49
C ALA A 117 -30.42 47.75 -16.13
N PRO A 118 -30.52 47.85 -17.47
CA PRO A 118 -31.55 48.67 -18.08
C PRO A 118 -32.92 48.10 -17.71
N PHE A 119 -33.69 48.90 -16.99
CA PHE A 119 -35.09 48.67 -16.69
C PHE A 119 -35.87 48.72 -18.01
N TYR A 120 -36.23 47.55 -18.54
CA TYR A 120 -37.19 47.45 -19.64
C TYR A 120 -38.61 47.67 -19.10
N PRO A 121 -39.42 48.58 -19.68
CA PRO A 121 -40.82 48.75 -19.28
C PRO A 121 -41.62 47.47 -19.60
N PHE A 122 -42.31 46.93 -18.60
CA PHE A 122 -42.96 45.61 -18.60
C PHE A 122 -44.33 45.55 -19.31
N TYR A 123 -44.74 46.52 -20.12
CA TYR A 123 -46.07 46.53 -20.73
C TYR A 123 -46.05 46.88 -22.22
N GLN A 124 -45.59 45.97 -23.09
CA GLN A 124 -46.14 45.87 -24.47
C GLN A 124 -45.70 44.65 -25.32
N ASP A 125 -45.08 43.61 -24.76
CA ASP A 125 -44.29 42.66 -25.59
C ASP A 125 -44.61 41.17 -25.32
N TRP A 126 -45.85 40.87 -24.91
CA TRP A 126 -46.27 39.50 -24.59
C TRP A 126 -46.83 38.74 -25.81
N ILE A 127 -47.48 39.43 -26.75
CA ILE A 127 -48.04 38.82 -27.97
C ILE A 127 -46.93 38.54 -29.00
N SER A 128 -45.97 39.46 -29.16
CA SER A 128 -44.78 39.28 -30.02
C SER A 128 -43.91 38.11 -29.56
N LYS A 129 -43.70 37.91 -28.25
CA LYS A 129 -42.90 36.78 -27.72
C LYS A 129 -43.61 35.43 -27.75
N VAL A 130 -44.94 35.41 -27.66
CA VAL A 130 -45.73 34.18 -27.85
C VAL A 130 -45.80 33.83 -29.35
N VAL A 131 -45.89 34.83 -30.22
CA VAL A 131 -45.82 34.66 -31.69
C VAL A 131 -44.40 34.31 -32.15
N ASP A 132 -43.35 34.83 -31.51
CA ASP A 132 -41.95 34.46 -31.77
C ASP A 132 -41.61 33.09 -31.18
N LEU A 133 -42.22 32.68 -30.06
CA LEU A 133 -42.16 31.29 -29.60
C LEU A 133 -42.83 30.36 -30.64
N GLY A 134 -44.00 30.77 -31.17
CA GLY A 134 -44.73 30.11 -32.24
C GLY A 134 -44.00 30.07 -33.60
N ARG A 135 -43.25 31.12 -33.96
CA ARG A 135 -42.40 31.19 -35.16
C ARG A 135 -41.06 30.49 -34.97
N SER A 136 -40.48 30.51 -33.78
CA SER A 136 -39.26 29.77 -33.44
C SER A 136 -39.46 28.25 -33.35
N LEU A 137 -40.73 27.82 -33.33
CA LEU A 137 -41.20 26.44 -33.50
C LEU A 137 -41.36 26.04 -34.98
N LEU A 138 -41.36 27.00 -35.92
CA LEU A 138 -41.54 26.82 -37.36
C LEU A 138 -40.26 27.03 -38.18
N ASP A 139 -39.18 27.50 -37.55
CA ASP A 139 -37.89 27.77 -38.16
C ASP A 139 -36.97 26.54 -38.08
N ASP A 140 -35.98 26.46 -38.98
CA ASP A 140 -35.06 25.37 -39.37
C ASP A 140 -34.31 24.62 -38.22
N LYS A 141 -35.05 24.21 -37.20
CA LYS A 141 -34.62 23.61 -35.94
C LYS A 141 -35.14 22.19 -35.85
N ASP A 142 -34.34 21.32 -35.21
CA ASP A 142 -34.74 19.93 -34.98
C ASP A 142 -36.13 19.86 -34.33
N PRO A 143 -37.01 18.94 -34.78
CA PRO A 143 -38.38 18.83 -34.31
C PRO A 143 -38.41 18.56 -32.80
N VAL A 144 -39.34 19.22 -32.11
CA VAL A 144 -39.54 19.02 -30.68
C VAL A 144 -40.03 17.58 -30.45
N PRO A 145 -39.43 16.81 -29.53
CA PRO A 145 -39.90 15.47 -29.19
C PRO A 145 -41.34 15.47 -28.67
N GLU A 146 -42.07 14.40 -28.95
CA GLU A 146 -43.43 14.19 -28.44
C GLU A 146 -43.45 14.21 -26.89
N GLY A 147 -44.42 14.92 -26.29
CA GLY A 147 -44.55 15.03 -24.84
C GLY A 147 -43.76 16.17 -24.17
N PHE A 148 -43.15 17.08 -24.95
CA PHE A 148 -42.48 18.26 -24.38
C PHE A 148 -43.45 19.27 -23.76
N SER A 149 -43.24 19.63 -22.49
CA SER A 149 -43.91 20.75 -21.82
C SER A 149 -42.88 21.76 -21.29
N PRO A 150 -43.05 23.08 -21.55
CA PRO A 150 -42.13 24.08 -21.05
C PRO A 150 -42.25 24.23 -19.51
N ILE A 151 -41.11 24.43 -18.84
CA ILE A 151 -41.02 24.50 -17.39
C ILE A 151 -41.25 25.93 -16.91
N ASN A 152 -42.22 26.12 -16.02
CA ASN A 152 -42.49 27.41 -15.40
C ASN A 152 -41.53 27.70 -14.24
N ILE A 153 -40.71 28.76 -14.37
CA ILE A 153 -39.67 29.12 -13.39
C ILE A 153 -40.26 29.35 -11.99
N ARG A 154 -41.42 30.02 -11.89
CA ARG A 154 -42.07 30.32 -10.60
C ARG A 154 -42.50 29.05 -9.86
N ARG A 155 -42.98 28.05 -10.59
CA ARG A 155 -43.41 26.76 -10.02
C ARG A 155 -42.22 25.83 -9.73
N TYR A 156 -41.14 25.96 -10.49
CA TYR A 156 -39.95 25.10 -10.38
C TYR A 156 -39.13 25.39 -9.11
N GLY A 157 -39.09 26.66 -8.70
CA GLY A 157 -38.38 27.12 -7.50
C GLY A 157 -36.88 27.37 -7.72
N PRO A 158 -36.25 28.20 -6.88
CA PRO A 158 -34.90 28.70 -7.11
C PRO A 158 -33.81 27.61 -7.06
N ASP A 159 -33.90 26.66 -6.12
CA ASP A 159 -32.85 25.63 -5.95
C ASP A 159 -32.80 24.63 -7.12
N ARG A 160 -33.98 24.25 -7.64
CA ARG A 160 -34.06 23.38 -8.83
C ARG A 160 -33.58 24.13 -10.06
N MET A 161 -33.94 25.41 -10.18
CA MET A 161 -33.50 26.27 -11.28
C MET A 161 -31.98 26.42 -11.33
N LYS A 162 -31.33 26.63 -10.17
CA LYS A 162 -29.87 26.65 -10.05
C LYS A 162 -29.23 25.34 -10.52
N LYS A 163 -29.80 24.18 -10.15
CA LYS A 163 -29.32 22.86 -10.59
C LYS A 163 -29.43 22.71 -12.11
N SER A 164 -30.59 23.03 -12.71
CA SER A 164 -30.75 22.96 -14.16
C SER A 164 -29.79 23.87 -14.92
N MET A 165 -29.61 25.12 -14.47
CA MET A 165 -28.67 26.05 -15.11
C MET A 165 -27.22 25.61 -14.97
N ARG A 166 -26.86 25.06 -13.79
CA ARG A 166 -25.56 24.43 -13.57
C ARG A 166 -25.35 23.24 -14.52
N ASP A 167 -26.34 22.37 -14.66
CA ASP A 167 -26.22 21.16 -15.48
C ASP A 167 -26.08 21.51 -16.97
N LEU A 168 -26.84 22.50 -17.49
CA LEU A 168 -26.63 23.04 -18.86
C LEU A 168 -25.21 23.58 -19.06
N SER A 169 -24.66 24.30 -18.06
CA SER A 169 -23.27 24.75 -18.12
C SER A 169 -22.26 23.61 -18.08
N TRP A 170 -22.55 22.53 -17.33
CA TRP A 170 -21.71 21.34 -17.25
C TRP A 170 -21.69 20.56 -18.55
N PHE A 171 -22.83 20.40 -19.22
CA PHE A 171 -22.89 19.76 -20.55
C PHE A 171 -21.98 20.48 -21.55
N LEU A 172 -22.09 21.80 -21.66
CA LEU A 172 -21.22 22.57 -22.54
C LEU A 172 -19.73 22.40 -22.18
N ARG A 173 -19.42 22.44 -20.88
CA ARG A 173 -18.05 22.27 -20.40
C ARG A 173 -17.49 20.87 -20.71
N TYR A 174 -18.27 19.81 -20.52
CA TYR A 174 -17.84 18.46 -20.86
C TYR A 174 -17.70 18.26 -22.37
N VAL A 175 -18.54 18.90 -23.19
CA VAL A 175 -18.34 18.91 -24.64
C VAL A 175 -17.00 19.57 -24.99
N THR A 176 -16.68 20.73 -24.40
CA THR A 176 -15.37 21.36 -24.64
C THR A 176 -14.20 20.47 -24.20
N TYR A 177 -14.32 19.75 -23.08
CA TYR A 177 -13.29 18.82 -22.62
C TYR A 177 -13.14 17.60 -23.51
N ALA A 178 -14.24 17.05 -24.02
CA ALA A 178 -14.24 15.93 -24.95
C ALA A 178 -13.57 16.30 -26.29
N ILE A 179 -13.89 17.49 -26.82
CA ILE A 179 -13.26 18.03 -28.04
C ILE A 179 -11.74 18.13 -27.85
N VAL A 180 -11.30 18.70 -26.72
CA VAL A 180 -9.87 18.82 -26.41
C VAL A 180 -9.21 17.45 -26.23
N ALA A 181 -9.87 16.53 -25.54
CA ALA A 181 -9.36 15.17 -25.31
C ALA A 181 -9.29 14.31 -26.58
N GLY A 182 -10.01 14.70 -27.63
CA GLY A 182 -10.15 13.95 -28.89
C GLY A 182 -11.03 12.71 -28.78
N ASP A 183 -11.69 12.50 -27.63
CA ASP A 183 -12.48 11.30 -27.35
C ASP A 183 -13.75 11.68 -26.56
N SER A 184 -14.83 10.93 -26.79
CA SER A 184 -16.15 11.15 -26.18
C SER A 184 -16.35 10.38 -24.86
N SER A 185 -15.36 9.63 -24.39
CA SER A 185 -15.45 8.87 -23.14
C SER A 185 -15.91 9.69 -21.92
N ILE A 186 -15.47 10.95 -21.79
CA ILE A 186 -15.94 11.87 -20.73
C ILE A 186 -17.46 12.03 -20.74
N LEU A 187 -18.05 12.12 -21.94
CA LEU A 187 -19.50 12.27 -22.12
C LEU A 187 -20.19 10.94 -21.81
N THR A 188 -19.73 9.85 -22.42
CA THR A 188 -20.35 8.52 -22.23
C THR A 188 -20.41 8.12 -20.76
N VAL A 189 -19.34 8.32 -19.97
CA VAL A 189 -19.26 7.90 -18.57
C VAL A 189 -20.17 8.73 -17.66
N ASN A 190 -20.29 10.03 -17.93
CA ASN A 190 -20.99 10.96 -17.03
C ASN A 190 -22.45 11.21 -17.42
N VAL A 191 -22.80 11.05 -18.70
CA VAL A 191 -24.11 11.38 -19.25
C VAL A 191 -25.00 10.13 -19.35
N LYS A 192 -24.40 8.97 -19.67
CA LYS A 192 -25.13 7.71 -19.80
C LYS A 192 -25.73 7.28 -18.47
N GLY A 193 -27.03 7.00 -18.48
CA GLY A 193 -27.76 6.56 -17.30
C GLY A 193 -28.20 7.66 -16.34
N LEU A 194 -28.08 8.94 -16.72
CA LEU A 194 -28.76 10.05 -16.03
C LEU A 194 -30.29 9.96 -16.20
N ARG A 195 -30.76 9.42 -17.33
CA ARG A 195 -32.17 9.11 -17.55
C ARG A 195 -32.63 8.01 -16.58
N GLY A 196 -33.64 8.34 -15.78
CA GLY A 196 -34.12 7.54 -14.65
C GLY A 196 -33.62 8.00 -13.26
N ILE A 197 -32.59 8.86 -13.21
CA ILE A 197 -32.22 9.60 -11.99
C ILE A 197 -32.97 10.95 -11.94
N ILE A 198 -33.15 11.57 -13.10
CA ILE A 198 -33.85 12.83 -13.29
C ILE A 198 -35.33 12.53 -13.65
N PRO A 199 -36.31 13.33 -13.18
CA PRO A 199 -37.71 13.19 -13.60
C PRO A 199 -37.89 13.23 -15.12
N GLU A 200 -38.84 12.45 -15.67
CA GLU A 200 -39.00 12.30 -17.12
C GLU A 200 -39.34 13.63 -17.83
N ASP A 201 -40.18 14.47 -17.22
CA ASP A 201 -40.53 15.81 -17.76
C ASP A 201 -39.28 16.68 -18.00
N VAL A 202 -38.34 16.64 -17.05
CA VAL A 202 -37.08 17.39 -17.12
C VAL A 202 -36.11 16.73 -18.10
N THR A 203 -36.17 15.40 -18.25
CA THR A 203 -35.34 14.65 -19.18
C THR A 203 -35.64 15.06 -20.62
N ILE A 204 -36.92 15.08 -21.01
CA ILE A 204 -37.34 15.50 -22.37
C ILE A 204 -36.95 16.96 -22.62
N ALA A 205 -37.19 17.84 -21.63
CA ALA A 205 -36.77 19.24 -21.73
C ALA A 205 -35.24 19.37 -21.92
N THR A 206 -34.44 18.59 -21.21
CA THR A 206 -32.98 18.63 -21.31
C THR A 206 -32.49 18.23 -22.70
N VAL A 207 -33.12 17.24 -23.35
CA VAL A 207 -32.80 16.87 -24.74
C VAL A 207 -33.02 18.05 -25.69
N VAL A 208 -34.15 18.74 -25.56
CA VAL A 208 -34.46 19.95 -26.36
C VAL A 208 -33.46 21.08 -26.09
N ALA A 209 -33.06 21.27 -24.83
CA ALA A 209 -32.02 22.24 -24.48
C ALA A 209 -30.67 21.89 -25.11
N MET A 210 -30.26 20.61 -25.11
CA MET A 210 -29.00 20.19 -25.73
C MET A 210 -29.01 20.34 -27.26
N GLN A 211 -30.14 20.04 -27.92
CA GLN A 211 -30.31 20.27 -29.37
C GLN A 211 -30.20 21.76 -29.73
N THR A 212 -30.82 22.63 -28.93
CA THR A 212 -30.74 24.09 -29.14
C THR A 212 -29.35 24.65 -28.83
N MET A 213 -28.65 24.11 -27.82
CA MET A 213 -27.25 24.43 -27.56
C MET A 213 -26.34 23.99 -28.72
N LYS A 214 -26.56 22.79 -29.27
CA LYS A 214 -25.86 22.29 -30.47
C LYS A 214 -26.08 23.23 -31.66
N TRP A 215 -27.32 23.56 -31.98
CA TRP A 215 -27.64 24.49 -33.08
C TRP A 215 -26.93 25.84 -32.88
N LYS A 216 -27.03 26.43 -31.67
CA LYS A 216 -26.40 27.71 -31.37
C LYS A 216 -24.88 27.63 -31.46
N ALA A 217 -24.26 26.55 -30.99
CA ALA A 217 -22.83 26.31 -31.13
C ALA A 217 -22.42 26.27 -32.62
N LEU A 218 -23.15 25.54 -33.46
CA LEU A 218 -22.87 25.45 -34.90
C LEU A 218 -23.00 26.80 -35.63
N THR A 219 -23.84 27.72 -35.15
CA THR A 219 -23.96 29.06 -35.78
C THR A 219 -22.65 29.87 -35.75
N TYR A 220 -21.76 29.60 -34.79
CA TYR A 220 -20.47 30.29 -34.69
C TYR A 220 -19.42 29.74 -35.66
N PHE A 221 -19.63 28.54 -36.23
CA PHE A 221 -18.66 27.85 -37.09
C PHE A 221 -19.17 27.62 -38.51
N LYS A 222 -20.08 28.45 -39.02
CA LYS A 222 -20.61 28.30 -40.39
C LYS A 222 -19.53 28.37 -41.48
N ALA A 223 -18.42 29.05 -41.21
CA ALA A 223 -17.30 29.19 -42.14
C ALA A 223 -16.35 27.98 -42.14
N ASP A 224 -16.30 27.20 -41.06
CA ASP A 224 -15.38 26.06 -40.88
C ASP A 224 -16.18 24.76 -40.77
N ALA A 225 -16.25 24.04 -41.89
CA ALA A 225 -17.00 22.78 -42.00
C ALA A 225 -16.40 21.66 -41.14
N GLU A 226 -15.07 21.64 -40.95
CA GLU A 226 -14.40 20.61 -40.16
C GLU A 226 -14.69 20.80 -38.67
N ALA A 227 -14.57 22.03 -38.17
CA ALA A 227 -14.92 22.38 -36.79
C ALA A 227 -16.40 22.08 -36.50
N ALA A 228 -17.29 22.44 -37.42
CA ALA A 228 -18.72 22.14 -37.30
C ALA A 228 -19.00 20.64 -37.22
N ALA A 229 -18.27 19.81 -37.99
CA ALA A 229 -18.41 18.35 -37.95
C ALA A 229 -17.99 17.76 -36.59
N ILE A 230 -16.85 18.20 -36.03
CA ILE A 230 -16.36 17.75 -34.72
C ILE A 230 -17.37 18.09 -33.62
N ILE A 231 -17.85 19.34 -33.60
CA ILE A 231 -18.84 19.80 -32.62
C ILE A 231 -20.12 18.96 -32.75
N LYS A 232 -20.62 18.79 -33.98
CA LYS A 232 -21.81 17.99 -34.25
C LYS A 232 -21.67 16.57 -33.71
N GLN A 233 -20.55 15.89 -33.98
CA GLN A 233 -20.27 14.54 -33.50
C GLN A 233 -20.35 14.44 -31.96
N HIS A 234 -19.71 15.35 -31.22
CA HIS A 234 -19.70 15.31 -29.76
C HIS A 234 -21.08 15.64 -29.15
N PHE A 235 -21.82 16.59 -29.70
CA PHE A 235 -23.19 16.88 -29.25
C PHE A 235 -24.16 15.73 -29.56
N ASP A 236 -24.04 15.11 -30.74
CA ASP A 236 -24.88 13.97 -31.13
C ASP A 236 -24.61 12.76 -30.22
N GLN A 237 -23.35 12.48 -29.92
CA GLN A 237 -22.97 11.43 -28.96
C GLN A 237 -23.54 11.71 -27.57
N MET A 238 -23.40 12.95 -27.06
CA MET A 238 -23.94 13.34 -25.75
C MET A 238 -25.47 13.15 -25.67
N ILE A 239 -26.20 13.55 -26.72
CA ILE A 239 -27.66 13.41 -26.78
C ILE A 239 -28.04 11.93 -26.82
N ALA A 240 -27.35 11.12 -27.63
CA ALA A 240 -27.56 9.68 -27.72
C ALA A 240 -27.32 8.99 -26.36
N ASP A 241 -26.20 9.30 -25.69
CA ASP A 241 -25.88 8.73 -24.38
C ASP A 241 -26.89 9.14 -23.30
N TYR A 242 -27.39 10.37 -23.33
CA TYR A 242 -28.39 10.85 -22.36
C TYR A 242 -29.74 10.14 -22.50
N GLN A 243 -30.12 9.77 -23.72
CA GLN A 243 -31.37 9.06 -23.97
C GLN A 243 -31.34 7.60 -23.50
N VAL A 244 -30.14 7.03 -23.30
CA VAL A 244 -29.97 5.67 -22.79
C VAL A 244 -30.36 5.61 -21.32
N ALA A 245 -31.33 4.75 -21.00
CA ALA A 245 -31.77 4.50 -19.63
C ALA A 245 -30.62 3.96 -18.76
N LYS A 246 -30.76 4.09 -17.44
CA LYS A 246 -29.75 3.61 -16.47
C LYS A 246 -29.40 2.13 -16.74
N PRO A 247 -28.15 1.83 -17.14
CA PRO A 247 -27.71 0.46 -17.38
C PRO A 247 -27.71 -0.36 -16.09
N THR A 248 -27.87 -1.68 -16.23
CA THR A 248 -27.88 -2.62 -15.11
C THR A 248 -26.54 -2.65 -14.39
N VAL A 249 -26.60 -2.85 -13.07
CA VAL A 249 -25.40 -2.92 -12.23
C VAL A 249 -24.68 -4.25 -12.49
N LEU A 250 -23.35 -4.21 -12.60
CA LEU A 250 -22.54 -5.42 -12.72
C LEU A 250 -22.46 -6.09 -11.36
N LEU A 251 -23.00 -7.30 -11.25
CA LEU A 251 -22.99 -8.08 -10.01
C LEU A 251 -21.81 -9.04 -10.01
N ARG A 252 -21.12 -9.14 -8.87
CA ARG A 252 -20.11 -10.16 -8.58
C ARG A 252 -20.70 -11.08 -7.51
N GLN A 253 -21.04 -12.30 -7.91
CA GLN A 253 -21.52 -13.33 -6.98
C GLN A 253 -20.31 -14.02 -6.34
N GLY A 254 -20.39 -14.30 -5.04
CA GLY A 254 -19.38 -15.12 -4.36
C GLY A 254 -19.58 -16.59 -4.71
N VAL A 255 -18.49 -17.33 -4.91
CA VAL A 255 -18.54 -18.78 -5.23
C VAL A 255 -18.72 -19.60 -3.96
N SER A 256 -18.20 -19.11 -2.83
CA SER A 256 -18.35 -19.72 -1.51
C SER A 256 -19.09 -18.79 -0.54
N ASN A 257 -19.58 -19.35 0.57
CA ASN A 257 -20.24 -18.59 1.62
C ASN A 257 -19.32 -17.53 2.28
N ASP A 258 -18.01 -17.74 2.23
CA ASP A 258 -17.01 -16.84 2.84
C ASP A 258 -16.64 -15.65 1.92
N GLN A 259 -16.94 -15.77 0.63
CA GLN A 259 -16.78 -14.71 -0.35
C GLN A 259 -18.03 -13.82 -0.36
N GLN A 260 -17.85 -12.53 -0.05
CA GLN A 260 -18.95 -11.57 -0.12
C GLN A 260 -19.33 -11.25 -1.57
N GLY A 261 -20.63 -11.15 -1.83
CA GLY A 261 -21.15 -10.62 -3.09
C GLY A 261 -20.99 -9.10 -3.17
N LEU A 262 -20.62 -8.59 -4.34
CA LEU A 262 -20.38 -7.16 -4.56
C LEU A 262 -21.07 -6.66 -5.84
N GLN A 263 -21.19 -5.35 -5.98
CA GLN A 263 -21.81 -4.73 -7.15
C GLN A 263 -21.02 -3.50 -7.63
N LEU A 264 -20.93 -3.31 -8.94
CA LEU A 264 -20.23 -2.19 -9.59
C LEU A 264 -21.15 -1.47 -10.58
N PRO A 265 -21.35 -0.15 -10.46
CA PRO A 265 -22.04 0.60 -11.49
C PRO A 265 -21.25 0.55 -12.81
N PRO A 266 -21.90 0.31 -13.96
CA PRO A 266 -21.24 0.11 -15.24
C PRO A 266 -20.49 1.35 -15.75
N SER A 267 -20.84 2.55 -15.26
CA SER A 267 -20.09 3.78 -15.55
C SER A 267 -18.63 3.71 -15.08
N TYR A 268 -18.36 3.07 -13.94
CA TYR A 268 -17.00 2.86 -13.44
C TYR A 268 -16.21 1.88 -14.32
N SER A 269 -16.88 0.88 -14.87
CA SER A 269 -16.25 -0.09 -15.78
C SER A 269 -15.96 0.50 -17.14
N SER A 270 -16.87 1.34 -17.65
CA SER A 270 -16.70 2.06 -18.92
C SER A 270 -15.57 3.10 -18.85
N ALA A 271 -15.31 3.67 -17.67
CA ALA A 271 -14.21 4.61 -17.43
C ALA A 271 -12.86 3.92 -17.19
N ALA A 272 -12.87 2.62 -16.90
CA ALA A 272 -11.67 1.86 -16.57
C ALA A 272 -10.75 1.77 -17.79
N ALA A 273 -9.43 1.71 -17.55
CA ALA A 273 -8.47 1.48 -18.61
C ALA A 273 -8.84 0.22 -19.40
N HIS A 274 -9.00 0.35 -20.71
CA HIS A 274 -9.31 -0.78 -21.59
C HIS A 274 -8.20 -1.80 -21.49
N ARG A 275 -8.49 -3.00 -20.99
CA ARG A 275 -7.57 -4.15 -20.96
C ARG A 275 -8.06 -5.20 -21.95
N PRO A 276 -7.34 -5.48 -23.06
CA PRO A 276 -7.80 -6.43 -24.05
C PRO A 276 -7.79 -7.84 -23.44
N LYS A 277 -8.91 -8.54 -23.57
CA LYS A 277 -9.02 -9.96 -23.22
C LYS A 277 -8.62 -10.76 -24.45
N LEU A 278 -7.52 -11.48 -24.36
CA LEU A 278 -7.01 -12.28 -25.47
C LEU A 278 -7.61 -13.67 -25.39
N VAL A 279 -8.18 -14.10 -26.52
CA VAL A 279 -8.90 -15.38 -26.65
C VAL A 279 -8.19 -16.21 -27.71
N MET A 280 -8.02 -17.50 -27.45
CA MET A 280 -7.41 -18.44 -28.37
C MET A 280 -8.49 -19.22 -29.11
N LYS A 281 -8.68 -18.91 -30.39
CA LYS A 281 -9.59 -19.63 -31.29
C LYS A 281 -8.81 -20.30 -32.43
N PRO A 282 -9.29 -21.43 -32.97
CA PRO A 282 -8.57 -22.18 -34.01
C PRO A 282 -8.36 -21.37 -35.29
N ASN A 283 -9.30 -20.49 -35.64
CA ASN A 283 -9.31 -19.72 -36.90
C ASN A 283 -8.56 -18.38 -36.83
N LEU A 284 -7.83 -18.11 -35.74
CA LEU A 284 -7.06 -16.87 -35.61
C LEU A 284 -5.81 -16.86 -36.51
N SER A 285 -5.38 -15.65 -36.87
CA SER A 285 -4.11 -15.46 -37.57
C SER A 285 -2.92 -15.93 -36.71
N ALA A 286 -1.81 -16.31 -37.35
CA ALA A 286 -0.62 -16.74 -36.63
C ALA A 286 -0.09 -15.65 -35.66
N THR A 287 -0.27 -14.37 -36.02
CA THR A 287 0.10 -13.22 -35.19
C THR A 287 -0.77 -13.10 -33.94
N GLU A 288 -2.09 -13.21 -34.08
CA GLU A 288 -3.01 -13.14 -32.92
C GLU A 288 -2.81 -14.33 -31.98
N LYS A 289 -2.59 -15.53 -32.53
CA LYS A 289 -2.22 -16.72 -31.75
C LYS A 289 -0.94 -16.50 -30.95
N GLN A 290 0.08 -15.89 -31.57
CA GLN A 290 1.33 -15.58 -30.89
C GLN A 290 1.14 -14.52 -29.80
N ASP A 291 0.30 -13.50 -30.03
CA ASP A 291 0.01 -12.47 -29.04
C ASP A 291 -0.73 -13.03 -27.82
N ALA A 292 -1.66 -13.97 -28.02
CA ALA A 292 -2.32 -14.71 -26.93
C ALA A 292 -1.32 -15.53 -26.11
N ILE A 293 -0.38 -16.25 -26.76
CA ILE A 293 0.67 -17.02 -26.08
C ILE A 293 1.60 -16.11 -25.28
N LYS A 294 2.04 -14.99 -25.87
CA LYS A 294 2.85 -13.98 -25.16
C LYS A 294 2.10 -13.41 -23.96
N ALA A 295 0.80 -13.19 -24.06
CA ALA A 295 -0.01 -12.76 -22.92
C ALA A 295 -0.10 -13.82 -21.83
N ALA A 296 -0.23 -15.11 -22.19
CA ALA A 296 -0.22 -16.21 -21.23
C ALA A 296 1.11 -16.27 -20.46
N TYR A 297 2.25 -16.10 -21.14
CA TYR A 297 3.55 -16.02 -20.47
C TYR A 297 3.64 -14.83 -19.50
N ARG A 298 3.19 -13.64 -19.93
CA ARG A 298 3.19 -12.44 -19.08
C ARG A 298 2.28 -12.58 -17.87
N GLN A 299 1.15 -13.28 -18.01
CA GLN A 299 0.25 -13.53 -16.90
C GLN A 299 0.86 -14.53 -15.89
N VAL A 300 1.36 -15.68 -16.36
CA VAL A 300 1.81 -16.78 -15.50
C VAL A 300 3.20 -16.52 -14.90
N PHE A 301 4.12 -15.93 -15.66
CA PHE A 301 5.49 -15.66 -15.23
C PHE A 301 5.75 -14.19 -14.83
N GLU A 302 4.70 -13.37 -14.86
CA GLU A 302 4.73 -11.91 -14.64
C GLU A 302 5.52 -11.11 -15.69
N ARG A 303 6.13 -11.78 -16.67
CA ARG A 303 7.01 -11.20 -17.70
C ARG A 303 7.07 -12.09 -18.93
N ASP A 304 7.50 -11.53 -20.05
CA ASP A 304 7.76 -12.31 -21.26
C ASP A 304 9.12 -13.04 -21.16
N ILE A 305 9.08 -14.34 -20.89
CA ILE A 305 10.27 -15.19 -20.76
C ILE A 305 10.98 -15.44 -22.10
N THR A 306 10.24 -15.41 -23.21
CA THR A 306 10.79 -15.72 -24.53
C THR A 306 11.75 -14.61 -24.97
N ARG A 307 11.34 -13.36 -24.79
CA ARG A 307 12.13 -12.18 -25.13
C ARG A 307 13.31 -11.96 -24.18
N ALA A 308 13.15 -12.26 -22.89
CA ALA A 308 14.17 -11.96 -21.89
C ALA A 308 15.31 -13.00 -21.85
N TYR A 309 14.98 -14.29 -21.97
CA TYR A 309 15.93 -15.39 -21.75
C TYR A 309 16.04 -16.36 -22.93
N GLY A 310 15.25 -16.17 -24.00
CA GLY A 310 15.22 -17.10 -25.14
C GLY A 310 14.60 -18.46 -24.82
N VAL A 311 13.96 -18.63 -23.66
CA VAL A 311 13.34 -19.88 -23.24
C VAL A 311 11.93 -19.96 -23.82
N SER A 312 11.65 -21.02 -24.58
CA SER A 312 10.31 -21.31 -25.12
C SER A 312 9.90 -22.75 -24.81
N LEU A 313 8.60 -22.96 -24.64
CA LEU A 313 8.00 -24.28 -24.46
C LEU A 313 7.35 -24.70 -25.78
N ALA A 314 8.20 -24.94 -26.79
CA ALA A 314 7.79 -25.10 -28.19
C ALA A 314 6.71 -26.17 -28.40
N ASP A 315 6.79 -27.30 -27.69
CA ASP A 315 5.82 -28.39 -27.77
C ASP A 315 4.42 -27.93 -27.35
N LEU A 316 4.33 -27.25 -26.20
CA LEU A 316 3.07 -26.72 -25.68
C LEU A 316 2.53 -25.63 -26.62
N GLU A 317 3.39 -24.73 -27.11
CA GLU A 317 2.97 -23.68 -28.05
C GLU A 317 2.37 -24.27 -29.33
N SER A 318 2.99 -25.32 -29.88
CA SER A 318 2.50 -26.02 -31.07
C SER A 318 1.13 -26.67 -30.82
N GLN A 319 0.96 -27.31 -29.66
CA GLN A 319 -0.31 -27.93 -29.27
C GLN A 319 -1.44 -26.90 -29.10
N VAL A 320 -1.19 -25.71 -28.54
CA VAL A 320 -2.21 -24.65 -28.46
C VAL A 320 -2.49 -24.06 -29.84
N LYS A 321 -1.45 -23.80 -30.65
CA LYS A 321 -1.60 -23.22 -32.00
C LYS A 321 -2.45 -24.10 -32.92
N SER A 322 -2.29 -25.41 -32.79
CA SER A 322 -3.07 -26.44 -33.51
C SER A 322 -4.46 -26.69 -32.91
N GLY A 323 -4.72 -26.24 -31.68
CA GLY A 323 -5.99 -26.48 -30.97
C GLY A 323 -6.10 -27.89 -30.37
N MET A 324 -4.99 -28.63 -30.25
CA MET A 324 -4.97 -29.93 -29.56
C MET A 324 -5.23 -29.78 -28.06
N ILE A 325 -4.74 -28.68 -27.47
CA ILE A 325 -5.01 -28.31 -26.08
C ILE A 325 -5.69 -26.95 -26.03
N SER A 326 -6.61 -26.76 -25.08
CA SER A 326 -7.26 -25.48 -24.84
C SER A 326 -6.31 -24.48 -24.15
N MET A 327 -6.72 -23.20 -24.10
CA MET A 327 -5.93 -22.20 -23.37
C MET A 327 -5.88 -22.51 -21.87
N LYS A 328 -6.96 -23.07 -21.30
CA LYS A 328 -7.00 -23.55 -19.92
C LYS A 328 -5.94 -24.64 -19.68
N GLU A 329 -5.85 -25.64 -20.55
CA GLU A 329 -4.86 -26.72 -20.44
C GLU A 329 -3.43 -26.22 -20.62
N PHE A 330 -3.23 -25.27 -21.53
CA PHE A 330 -1.94 -24.61 -21.69
C PHE A 330 -1.49 -23.94 -20.39
N ILE A 331 -2.36 -23.14 -19.77
CA ILE A 331 -2.08 -22.47 -18.49
C ILE A 331 -1.78 -23.51 -17.39
N ARG A 332 -2.51 -24.63 -17.36
CA ARG A 332 -2.25 -25.73 -16.42
C ARG A 332 -0.84 -26.30 -16.61
N HIS A 333 -0.45 -26.61 -17.84
CA HIS A 333 0.89 -27.13 -18.14
C HIS A 333 2.00 -26.11 -17.87
N LEU A 334 1.76 -24.82 -18.14
CA LEU A 334 2.70 -23.76 -17.77
C LEU A 334 2.95 -23.73 -16.26
N GLY A 335 1.89 -23.84 -15.45
CA GLY A 335 2.00 -23.90 -13.99
C GLY A 335 2.74 -25.13 -13.48
N GLN A 336 2.54 -26.28 -14.13
CA GLN A 336 3.18 -27.54 -13.74
C GLN A 336 4.62 -27.68 -14.26
N SER A 337 5.07 -26.73 -15.10
CA SER A 337 6.41 -26.76 -15.68
C SER A 337 7.52 -26.63 -14.63
N ARG A 338 8.70 -27.19 -14.94
CA ARG A 338 9.92 -27.03 -14.13
C ARG A 338 10.30 -25.55 -13.98
N LEU A 339 10.05 -24.74 -15.00
CA LEU A 339 10.33 -23.30 -14.97
C LEU A 339 9.50 -22.59 -13.91
N TYR A 340 8.18 -22.84 -13.87
CA TYR A 340 7.30 -22.23 -12.88
C TYR A 340 7.70 -22.63 -11.45
N ARG A 341 8.05 -23.91 -11.25
CA ARG A 341 8.53 -24.41 -9.96
C ARG A 341 9.81 -23.70 -9.50
N LYS A 342 10.80 -23.56 -10.39
CA LYS A 342 12.07 -22.90 -10.06
C LYS A 342 11.87 -21.42 -9.68
N GLU A 343 10.98 -20.74 -10.37
CA GLU A 343 10.75 -19.30 -10.18
C GLU A 343 9.83 -18.98 -9.00
N PHE A 344 8.71 -19.70 -8.84
CA PHE A 344 7.62 -19.32 -7.94
C PHE A 344 7.32 -20.31 -6.81
N TYR A 345 7.96 -21.49 -6.80
CA TYR A 345 7.79 -22.47 -5.73
C TYR A 345 9.02 -22.57 -4.84
N GLU A 346 10.18 -22.89 -5.41
CA GLU A 346 11.43 -23.15 -4.67
C GLU A 346 11.94 -21.97 -3.81
N PRO A 347 11.90 -20.70 -4.26
CA PRO A 347 12.44 -19.59 -3.48
C PRO A 347 11.43 -18.98 -2.49
N PHE A 348 10.30 -19.65 -2.23
CA PHE A 348 9.20 -19.13 -1.42
C PHE A 348 8.69 -20.15 -0.38
N VAL A 349 8.10 -19.63 0.69
CA VAL A 349 7.32 -20.45 1.63
C VAL A 349 5.98 -20.83 1.02
N ILE A 350 5.45 -22.01 1.36
CA ILE A 350 4.18 -22.53 0.83
C ILE A 350 3.05 -21.49 0.94
N SER A 351 2.96 -20.76 2.05
CA SER A 351 1.97 -19.70 2.24
C SER A 351 2.08 -18.59 1.18
N ARG A 352 3.30 -18.22 0.79
CA ARG A 352 3.54 -17.21 -0.24
C ARG A 352 3.32 -17.77 -1.65
N VAL A 353 3.64 -19.05 -1.88
CA VAL A 353 3.32 -19.74 -3.15
C VAL A 353 1.83 -19.66 -3.45
N ILE A 354 0.96 -19.89 -2.46
CA ILE A 354 -0.50 -19.82 -2.65
C ILE A 354 -0.90 -18.41 -3.10
N GLU A 355 -0.43 -17.36 -2.42
CA GLU A 355 -0.75 -15.97 -2.77
C GLU A 355 -0.32 -15.62 -4.21
N LEU A 356 0.84 -16.09 -4.65
CA LEU A 356 1.32 -15.91 -6.02
C LEU A 356 0.53 -16.76 -7.03
N ALA A 357 0.12 -17.98 -6.66
CA ALA A 357 -0.72 -18.82 -7.52
C ALA A 357 -2.08 -18.18 -7.78
N PHE A 358 -2.71 -17.57 -6.77
CA PHE A 358 -3.95 -16.79 -6.92
C PHE A 358 -3.78 -15.62 -7.90
N ARG A 359 -2.63 -14.92 -7.84
CA ARG A 359 -2.28 -13.87 -8.80
C ARG A 359 -2.19 -14.41 -10.23
N HIS A 360 -1.48 -15.53 -10.43
CA HIS A 360 -1.16 -16.06 -11.75
C HIS A 360 -2.36 -16.73 -12.43
N PHE A 361 -3.09 -17.57 -11.71
CA PHE A 361 -4.16 -18.40 -12.31
C PHE A 361 -5.55 -17.76 -12.21
N LEU A 362 -5.84 -17.04 -11.11
CA LEU A 362 -7.14 -16.40 -10.90
C LEU A 362 -7.11 -14.88 -11.12
N GLY A 363 -5.93 -14.26 -11.23
CA GLY A 363 -5.82 -12.83 -11.46
C GLY A 363 -6.30 -11.95 -10.30
N ARG A 364 -6.40 -12.48 -9.07
CA ARG A 364 -6.83 -11.73 -7.88
C ARG A 364 -6.03 -12.12 -6.63
N GLY A 365 -6.24 -11.41 -5.54
CA GLY A 365 -5.76 -11.81 -4.21
C GLY A 365 -6.67 -12.84 -3.54
N VAL A 366 -6.17 -13.48 -2.49
CA VAL A 366 -6.99 -14.33 -1.62
C VAL A 366 -8.05 -13.46 -0.93
N SER A 367 -9.27 -13.96 -0.84
CA SER A 367 -10.41 -13.21 -0.29
C SER A 367 -10.52 -13.41 1.22
N SER A 368 -10.56 -14.65 1.71
CA SER A 368 -10.77 -15.00 3.12
C SER A 368 -9.66 -15.88 3.70
N ILE A 369 -9.67 -16.07 5.02
CA ILE A 369 -8.71 -16.98 5.67
C ILE A 369 -9.10 -18.44 5.46
N GLU A 370 -10.39 -18.72 5.34
CA GLU A 370 -10.95 -20.05 5.07
C GLU A 370 -10.50 -20.54 3.69
N GLU A 371 -10.64 -19.70 2.65
CA GLU A 371 -10.15 -19.97 1.29
C GLU A 371 -8.64 -20.27 1.30
N PHE A 372 -7.85 -19.50 2.07
CA PHE A 372 -6.43 -19.78 2.23
C PHE A 372 -6.16 -21.15 2.85
N GLN A 373 -6.89 -21.52 3.90
CA GLN A 373 -6.70 -22.79 4.62
C GLN A 373 -7.02 -24.00 3.74
N GLU A 374 -8.07 -23.92 2.92
CA GLU A 374 -8.45 -24.98 1.97
C GLU A 374 -7.31 -25.25 0.98
N HIS A 375 -6.81 -24.22 0.31
CA HIS A 375 -5.70 -24.37 -0.64
C HIS A 375 -4.39 -24.75 0.04
N PHE A 376 -4.16 -24.28 1.27
CA PHE A 376 -3.01 -24.70 2.07
C PHE A 376 -3.05 -26.20 2.42
N ALA A 377 -4.22 -26.74 2.72
CA ALA A 377 -4.40 -28.17 2.96
C ALA A 377 -4.13 -29.01 1.70
N ILE A 378 -4.56 -28.53 0.52
CA ILE A 378 -4.33 -29.21 -0.77
C ILE A 378 -2.84 -29.30 -1.09
N ILE A 379 -2.13 -28.16 -1.07
CA ILE A 379 -0.69 -28.13 -1.40
C ILE A 379 0.15 -28.91 -0.38
N SER A 380 -0.22 -28.89 0.90
CA SER A 380 0.51 -29.61 1.95
C SER A 380 0.39 -31.13 1.80
N LYS A 381 -0.71 -31.64 1.21
CA LYS A 381 -0.93 -33.07 1.00
C LYS A 381 -0.35 -33.58 -0.32
N ALA A 382 -0.56 -32.84 -1.41
CA ALA A 382 -0.32 -33.34 -2.77
C ALA A 382 0.65 -32.48 -3.61
N GLY A 383 1.20 -31.40 -3.03
CA GLY A 383 2.21 -30.57 -3.68
C GLY A 383 1.65 -29.56 -4.69
N LEU A 384 2.56 -29.00 -5.51
CA LEU A 384 2.27 -27.88 -6.41
C LEU A 384 1.27 -28.23 -7.52
N ALA A 385 1.40 -29.40 -8.15
CA ALA A 385 0.54 -29.78 -9.27
C ALA A 385 -0.93 -29.87 -8.86
N ALA A 386 -1.20 -30.39 -7.66
CA ALA A 386 -2.55 -30.48 -7.11
C ALA A 386 -3.15 -29.09 -6.81
N LEU A 387 -2.35 -28.13 -6.33
CA LEU A 387 -2.82 -26.76 -6.13
C LEU A 387 -3.23 -26.12 -7.46
N ILE A 388 -2.42 -26.28 -8.52
CA ILE A 388 -2.72 -25.70 -9.83
C ILE A 388 -3.99 -26.32 -10.41
N ASN A 389 -4.14 -27.64 -10.32
CA ASN A 389 -5.36 -28.32 -10.76
C ASN A 389 -6.58 -27.79 -10.01
N ALA A 390 -6.51 -27.68 -8.68
CA ALA A 390 -7.61 -27.15 -7.88
C ALA A 390 -8.01 -25.71 -8.27
N LEU A 391 -7.05 -24.85 -8.61
CA LEU A 391 -7.34 -23.47 -9.04
C LEU A 391 -7.93 -23.42 -10.46
N VAL A 392 -7.37 -24.18 -11.39
CA VAL A 392 -7.79 -24.19 -12.81
C VAL A 392 -9.12 -24.93 -13.00
N ASP A 393 -9.42 -25.92 -12.15
CA ASP A 393 -10.68 -26.68 -12.18
C ASP A 393 -11.78 -26.04 -11.32
N SER A 394 -11.51 -24.89 -10.71
CA SER A 394 -12.51 -24.14 -9.96
C SER A 394 -13.62 -23.60 -10.88
N GLN A 395 -14.85 -23.54 -10.34
CA GLN A 395 -15.98 -22.90 -11.03
C GLN A 395 -15.67 -21.43 -11.36
N GLU A 396 -14.98 -20.74 -10.46
CA GLU A 396 -14.58 -19.35 -10.66
C GLU A 396 -13.71 -19.18 -11.91
N TYR A 397 -12.75 -20.09 -12.13
CA TYR A 397 -11.90 -20.04 -13.32
C TYR A 397 -12.75 -20.20 -14.59
N ALA A 398 -13.68 -21.15 -14.60
CA ALA A 398 -14.58 -21.39 -15.72
C ALA A 398 -15.49 -20.19 -16.01
N ASP A 399 -16.03 -19.53 -14.99
CA ASP A 399 -16.93 -18.38 -15.15
C ASP A 399 -16.21 -17.14 -15.71
N TYR A 400 -14.98 -16.88 -15.28
CA TYR A 400 -14.23 -15.68 -15.68
C TYR A 400 -13.44 -15.84 -16.98
N PHE A 401 -12.85 -17.02 -17.20
CA PHE A 401 -11.92 -17.25 -18.31
C PHE A 401 -12.43 -18.30 -19.30
N GLY A 402 -13.24 -19.25 -18.84
CA GLY A 402 -13.65 -20.41 -19.64
C GLY A 402 -12.42 -21.24 -20.04
N GLU A 403 -12.44 -21.76 -21.26
CA GLU A 403 -11.34 -22.59 -21.79
C GLU A 403 -10.48 -21.88 -22.86
N GLU A 404 -10.97 -20.76 -23.39
CA GLU A 404 -10.35 -20.05 -24.53
C GLU A 404 -9.63 -18.77 -24.11
N THR A 405 -10.04 -18.13 -23.00
CA THR A 405 -9.52 -16.81 -22.62
C THR A 405 -8.26 -16.94 -21.78
N VAL A 406 -7.23 -16.16 -22.11
CA VAL A 406 -6.04 -16.05 -21.27
C VAL A 406 -6.41 -15.37 -19.95
N PRO A 407 -6.00 -15.91 -18.77
CA PRO A 407 -6.25 -15.25 -17.50
C PRO A 407 -5.68 -13.83 -17.47
N TYR A 408 -6.35 -12.94 -16.75
CA TYR A 408 -5.98 -11.53 -16.68
C TYR A 408 -6.13 -11.00 -15.26
N LEU A 409 -5.35 -9.98 -14.91
CA LEU A 409 -5.43 -9.33 -13.60
C LEU A 409 -6.78 -8.58 -13.44
N ARG A 410 -7.55 -9.01 -12.44
CA ARG A 410 -8.84 -8.44 -12.04
C ARG A 410 -8.61 -7.25 -11.11
N GLY A 411 -8.21 -6.14 -11.73
CA GLY A 411 -7.95 -4.86 -11.08
C GLY A 411 -9.18 -3.97 -10.93
N LEU A 412 -8.93 -2.74 -10.48
CA LEU A 412 -9.95 -1.71 -10.33
C LEU A 412 -10.61 -1.37 -11.67
N GLY A 413 -11.94 -1.22 -11.63
CA GLY A 413 -12.76 -0.86 -12.79
C GLY A 413 -13.29 -2.05 -13.58
N LEU A 414 -12.56 -3.17 -13.67
CA LEU A 414 -13.07 -4.38 -14.33
C LEU A 414 -14.17 -5.07 -13.51
N GLU A 415 -13.97 -5.16 -12.19
CA GLU A 415 -14.92 -5.76 -11.27
C GLU A 415 -15.01 -4.98 -9.96
N ALA A 416 -16.04 -5.25 -9.18
CA ALA A 416 -16.16 -4.73 -7.82
C ALA A 416 -15.08 -5.35 -6.93
N GLN A 417 -14.32 -4.50 -6.24
CA GLN A 417 -13.23 -4.87 -5.35
C GLN A 417 -13.70 -4.87 -3.90
N GLU A 418 -13.28 -5.87 -3.13
CA GLU A 418 -13.54 -5.90 -1.70
C GLU A 418 -12.57 -4.97 -0.94
N CYS A 419 -13.06 -4.32 0.12
CA CYS A 419 -12.20 -3.50 0.97
C CYS A 419 -11.30 -4.33 1.90
N ARG A 420 -11.66 -5.59 2.16
CA ARG A 420 -10.98 -6.50 3.10
C ARG A 420 -9.54 -6.78 2.73
N ASN A 421 -9.22 -6.92 1.44
CA ASN A 421 -7.86 -7.19 0.96
C ASN A 421 -7.29 -6.06 0.08
N TRP A 422 -7.87 -4.85 0.16
CA TRP A 422 -7.59 -3.71 -0.72
C TRP A 422 -6.08 -3.46 -0.96
N GLY A 423 -5.34 -3.14 0.11
CA GLY A 423 -3.91 -2.81 0.00
C GLY A 423 -3.08 -4.01 -0.47
N ALA A 424 -3.38 -5.20 0.05
CA ALA A 424 -2.66 -6.42 -0.28
C ALA A 424 -2.82 -6.82 -1.75
N GLN A 425 -4.02 -6.70 -2.31
CA GLN A 425 -4.28 -7.02 -3.72
C GLN A 425 -3.61 -6.02 -4.65
N ILE A 426 -3.62 -4.72 -4.33
CA ILE A 426 -2.96 -3.71 -5.16
C ILE A 426 -1.45 -3.91 -5.17
N ASP A 427 -0.86 -4.27 -4.03
CA ASP A 427 0.58 -4.59 -3.94
C ASP A 427 0.93 -5.90 -4.65
N LEU A 428 0.02 -6.89 -4.65
CA LEU A 428 0.20 -8.16 -5.36
C LEU A 428 0.30 -7.98 -6.88
N PHE A 429 -0.39 -6.99 -7.45
CA PHE A 429 -0.36 -6.73 -8.90
C PHE A 429 0.89 -5.97 -9.38
N LYS A 430 1.81 -5.61 -8.50
CA LYS A 430 3.08 -4.96 -8.87
C LYS A 430 4.14 -6.01 -9.23
N TYR A 431 5.06 -5.64 -10.12
CA TYR A 431 6.25 -6.45 -10.43
C TYR A 431 7.15 -6.72 -9.21
N SER A 432 7.01 -5.92 -8.15
CA SER A 432 7.74 -6.10 -6.89
C SER A 432 7.15 -7.21 -6.01
N ALA A 433 6.01 -7.83 -6.38
CA ALA A 433 5.36 -8.83 -5.56
C ALA A 433 6.24 -10.09 -5.31
N PRO A 434 6.95 -10.68 -6.30
CA PRO A 434 7.82 -11.83 -6.06
C PRO A 434 9.04 -11.52 -5.17
N VAL A 435 9.42 -10.25 -5.02
CA VAL A 435 10.51 -9.87 -4.11
C VAL A 435 10.09 -10.06 -2.65
N ARG A 436 8.79 -9.98 -2.35
CA ARG A 436 8.25 -10.22 -1.00
C ARG A 436 8.25 -11.71 -0.66
N LYS A 437 9.04 -12.09 0.34
CA LYS A 437 9.15 -13.47 0.85
C LYS A 437 8.16 -13.80 1.98
N VAL A 438 7.71 -12.78 2.72
CA VAL A 438 6.75 -12.95 3.83
C VAL A 438 5.31 -12.95 3.28
N PRO A 439 4.46 -13.94 3.64
CA PRO A 439 3.06 -13.95 3.21
C PRO A 439 2.35 -12.67 3.68
N GLN A 440 1.47 -12.13 2.84
CA GLN A 440 0.77 -10.87 3.09
C GLN A 440 -0.67 -11.08 3.54
N PHE A 441 -1.41 -11.96 2.87
CA PHE A 441 -2.83 -12.18 3.10
C PHE A 441 -3.06 -12.95 4.39
N LEU A 442 -2.31 -14.04 4.61
CA LEU A 442 -2.43 -14.84 5.83
C LEU A 442 -2.14 -14.00 7.08
N THR A 443 -1.06 -13.20 7.06
CA THR A 443 -0.74 -12.34 8.20
C THR A 443 -1.81 -11.28 8.43
N LEU A 444 -2.32 -10.68 7.35
CA LEU A 444 -3.35 -9.64 7.42
C LEU A 444 -4.67 -10.18 7.97
N PHE A 445 -5.16 -11.32 7.47
CA PHE A 445 -6.39 -11.92 7.97
C PHE A 445 -6.23 -12.44 9.40
N GLY A 446 -5.06 -12.99 9.74
CA GLY A 446 -4.75 -13.36 11.11
C GLY A 446 -4.72 -12.16 12.06
N ASP A 447 -4.21 -11.02 11.61
CA ASP A 447 -4.13 -9.79 12.40
C ASP A 447 -5.51 -9.13 12.59
N TYR A 448 -6.45 -9.29 11.64
CA TYR A 448 -7.84 -8.83 11.83
C TYR A 448 -8.57 -9.53 12.98
N GLN A 449 -8.21 -10.77 13.29
CA GLN A 449 -8.80 -11.54 14.38
C GLN A 449 -8.08 -11.34 15.72
N LYS A 450 -6.88 -10.74 15.70
CA LYS A 450 -6.01 -10.55 16.87
C LYS A 450 -6.09 -9.13 17.42
N PRO A 451 -5.77 -8.95 18.73
CA PRO A 451 -5.56 -7.62 19.29
C PRO A 451 -4.36 -6.93 18.65
N LEU A 452 -4.13 -5.65 19.02
CA LEU A 452 -3.01 -4.87 18.50
C LEU A 452 -1.67 -5.61 18.68
N PRO A 453 -0.82 -5.61 17.65
CA PRO A 453 0.48 -6.28 17.72
C PRO A 453 1.46 -5.54 18.63
N ASP A 454 2.39 -6.27 19.24
CA ASP A 454 3.53 -5.66 19.94
C ASP A 454 4.55 -5.13 18.92
N GLN A 455 4.43 -3.85 18.59
CA GLN A 455 5.36 -3.10 17.75
C GLN A 455 5.31 -1.61 18.07
N HIS A 456 6.29 -0.86 17.56
CA HIS A 456 6.28 0.60 17.66
C HIS A 456 5.00 1.23 17.01
N PRO A 457 4.42 2.30 17.60
CA PRO A 457 3.20 2.94 17.08
C PRO A 457 3.27 3.40 15.62
N TYR A 458 4.46 3.77 15.16
CA TYR A 458 4.71 4.24 13.80
C TYR A 458 5.08 3.13 12.80
N GLY A 459 5.07 1.87 13.23
CA GLY A 459 5.35 0.70 12.40
C GLY A 459 6.57 -0.11 12.86
N ALA A 460 6.59 -1.39 12.50
CA ALA A 460 7.58 -2.38 12.97
C ALA A 460 9.07 -2.04 12.72
N GLY A 461 9.36 -1.20 11.72
CA GLY A 461 10.73 -0.81 11.36
C GLY A 461 11.33 0.33 12.23
N ASN A 462 10.51 0.95 13.09
CA ASN A 462 10.95 2.02 13.98
C ASN A 462 11.52 1.54 15.31
N ASP A 463 11.37 0.26 15.65
CA ASP A 463 12.08 -0.33 16.78
C ASP A 463 13.50 -0.75 16.36
N PRO A 464 14.56 -0.31 17.06
CA PRO A 464 15.90 -0.83 16.83
C PRO A 464 16.01 -2.27 17.32
N LEU A 465 17.01 -2.99 16.80
CA LEU A 465 17.40 -4.27 17.39
C LEU A 465 18.00 -4.05 18.79
N GLU A 466 17.53 -4.82 19.78
CA GLU A 466 17.93 -4.70 21.19
C GLU A 466 19.27 -5.39 21.48
N ILE A 467 20.32 -4.88 20.84
CA ILE A 467 21.72 -5.32 20.97
C ILE A 467 22.56 -4.31 21.76
N GLN A 468 23.75 -4.74 22.21
CA GLN A 468 24.62 -3.90 23.04
C GLN A 468 25.09 -2.63 22.30
N PHE A 469 25.48 -2.76 21.02
CA PHE A 469 26.06 -1.68 20.23
C PHE A 469 25.24 -1.35 18.99
N GLY A 470 25.31 -0.09 18.54
CA GLY A 470 24.79 0.35 17.25
C GLY A 470 23.30 0.68 17.25
N ALA A 471 22.91 1.58 16.34
CA ALA A 471 21.52 1.95 16.07
C ALA A 471 21.06 1.24 14.80
N ILE A 472 20.89 -0.08 14.90
CA ILE A 472 20.52 -0.93 13.76
C ILE A 472 19.02 -1.08 13.73
N PHE A 473 18.41 -0.61 12.65
CA PHE A 473 16.99 -0.76 12.36
C PHE A 473 16.80 -1.76 11.22
N PRO A 474 15.71 -2.54 11.23
CA PRO A 474 15.34 -3.34 10.07
C PRO A 474 15.23 -2.46 8.81
N PRO A 475 15.71 -2.93 7.64
CA PRO A 475 15.63 -2.15 6.41
C PRO A 475 14.16 -1.94 5.99
N GLU A 476 13.81 -0.69 5.70
CA GLU A 476 12.48 -0.27 5.23
C GLU A 476 12.41 0.00 3.73
N ASN A 477 13.55 0.07 3.03
CA ASN A 477 13.62 0.41 1.59
C ASN A 477 12.85 -0.56 0.68
N THR A 478 12.39 -1.69 1.21
CA THR A 478 11.51 -2.61 0.52
C THR A 478 10.18 -2.67 1.23
N ALA A 479 9.08 -2.32 0.55
CA ALA A 479 7.69 -2.42 1.04
C ALA A 479 7.28 -3.84 1.54
N HIS A 480 8.19 -4.80 1.47
CA HIS A 480 8.01 -6.23 1.74
C HIS A 480 8.02 -6.59 3.23
N THR A 481 8.53 -5.73 4.12
CA THR A 481 8.66 -5.99 5.57
C THR A 481 7.72 -5.13 6.43
N ALA A 482 7.05 -4.15 5.85
CA ALA A 482 6.16 -3.25 6.57
C ALA A 482 4.89 -3.98 7.06
N ARG A 483 4.53 -3.73 8.32
CA ARG A 483 3.29 -4.20 8.97
C ARG A 483 2.60 -3.02 9.65
N PRO A 484 1.80 -2.23 8.93
CA PRO A 484 1.13 -1.08 9.52
C PRO A 484 0.01 -1.57 10.45
N ALA A 485 -0.03 -0.99 11.65
CA ALA A 485 -1.13 -1.15 12.61
C ALA A 485 -1.55 0.22 13.11
N ILE A 486 -2.81 0.33 13.54
CA ILE A 486 -3.39 1.61 13.96
C ILE A 486 -3.28 1.71 15.48
N PHE A 487 -2.47 2.63 15.96
CA PHE A 487 -2.31 2.92 17.39
C PHE A 487 -2.92 4.28 17.74
N ASP A 488 -3.81 4.26 18.73
CA ASP A 488 -4.38 5.46 19.33
C ASP A 488 -3.32 6.23 20.14
N GLU A 489 -3.57 7.50 20.41
CA GLU A 489 -2.66 8.37 21.16
C GLU A 489 -2.41 7.85 22.59
N ASP A 490 -3.46 7.34 23.23
CA ASP A 490 -3.44 6.82 24.61
C ASP A 490 -2.97 5.36 24.71
N SER A 491 -2.50 4.76 23.62
CA SER A 491 -1.98 3.40 23.63
C SER A 491 -0.70 3.29 24.46
N ARG A 492 -0.59 2.22 25.25
CA ARG A 492 0.60 1.90 26.05
C ARG A 492 1.11 0.51 25.72
N ARG A 493 2.37 0.45 25.32
CA ARG A 493 3.12 -0.78 25.03
C ARG A 493 3.47 -1.49 26.33
N ILE A 494 3.32 -2.81 26.32
CA ILE A 494 3.74 -3.69 27.40
C ILE A 494 5.25 -3.87 27.32
N LEU A 495 5.97 -3.42 28.35
CA LEU A 495 7.42 -3.55 28.45
C LEU A 495 7.79 -4.58 29.52
N ILE A 496 8.83 -5.38 29.25
CA ILE A 496 9.32 -6.41 30.18
C ILE A 496 10.52 -5.82 30.94
N ASN A 497 10.48 -5.89 32.27
CA ASN A 497 11.57 -5.41 33.13
C ASN A 497 12.79 -6.37 33.06
N CYS A 498 13.99 -5.81 32.98
CA CYS A 498 15.28 -6.53 32.93
C CYS A 498 15.79 -6.94 34.33
N GLY A 499 14.92 -7.33 35.25
CA GLY A 499 15.27 -7.70 36.63
C GLY A 499 14.25 -8.65 37.24
N ALA A 500 14.37 -8.92 38.55
CA ALA A 500 13.37 -9.75 39.25
C ALA A 500 11.96 -9.11 39.09
N GLY A 501 11.01 -9.87 38.57
CA GLY A 501 9.64 -9.42 38.38
C GLY A 501 8.99 -9.11 39.73
N LEU A 502 8.58 -7.84 39.90
CA LEU A 502 7.87 -7.26 41.06
C LEU A 502 8.43 -7.65 42.44
N ASP A 503 8.92 -6.65 43.18
CA ASP A 503 8.94 -6.73 44.64
C ASP A 503 7.51 -7.06 45.10
N LYS A 504 7.33 -8.09 45.94
CA LYS A 504 6.04 -8.66 46.41
C LYS A 504 5.11 -7.70 47.19
N GLY A 505 5.15 -6.38 46.96
CA GLY A 505 4.32 -5.40 47.67
C GLY A 505 4.10 -4.05 46.99
N ALA A 506 4.53 -3.84 45.73
CA ALA A 506 4.34 -2.55 45.05
C ALA A 506 3.49 -2.71 43.79
N SER A 507 2.18 -2.48 43.93
CA SER A 507 1.23 -2.52 42.80
C SER A 507 1.23 -1.24 41.95
N HIS A 508 1.79 -0.12 42.43
CA HIS A 508 1.64 1.21 41.80
C HIS A 508 2.92 1.97 41.50
N SER A 509 4.10 1.41 41.81
CA SER A 509 5.35 1.94 41.28
C SER A 509 6.34 0.78 41.18
N PRO A 510 6.87 0.46 39.98
CA PRO A 510 8.06 -0.39 39.93
C PRO A 510 9.11 0.26 40.83
N GLY A 511 9.94 -0.52 41.53
CA GLY A 511 10.95 0.03 42.45
C GLY A 511 12.00 0.90 41.75
N LEU A 512 11.62 2.11 41.31
CA LEU A 512 12.50 3.10 40.71
C LEU A 512 13.60 3.44 41.71
N GLY A 513 14.84 3.51 41.23
CA GLY A 513 16.02 3.77 42.05
C GLY A 513 16.58 2.57 42.81
N LYS A 514 15.90 1.40 42.81
CA LYS A 514 16.45 0.16 43.37
C LYS A 514 17.32 -0.56 42.35
N ALA A 515 18.47 -1.08 42.79
CA ALA A 515 19.32 -1.89 41.94
C ALA A 515 18.62 -3.22 41.57
N PRO A 516 18.66 -3.67 40.31
CA PRO A 516 17.85 -4.78 39.77
C PRO A 516 18.28 -6.20 40.24
N GLY A 517 19.10 -6.31 41.29
CA GLY A 517 19.59 -7.58 41.84
C GLY A 517 20.48 -8.36 40.89
N SER A 518 20.68 -9.66 41.16
CA SER A 518 21.59 -10.53 40.38
C SER A 518 21.06 -10.91 38.99
N LEU A 519 19.75 -10.78 38.75
CA LEU A 519 19.12 -11.13 37.47
C LEU A 519 19.15 -9.97 36.46
N GLY A 520 19.48 -8.76 36.91
CA GLY A 520 19.51 -7.58 36.06
C GLY A 520 20.91 -7.08 35.72
N THR A 521 20.93 -5.93 35.04
CA THR A 521 22.17 -5.29 34.60
C THR A 521 22.98 -4.77 35.78
N ARG A 522 24.31 -4.83 35.67
CA ARG A 522 25.22 -4.31 36.70
C ARG A 522 25.12 -2.78 36.74
N VAL A 523 24.78 -2.24 37.91
CA VAL A 523 24.64 -0.79 38.13
C VAL A 523 25.99 -0.20 38.52
N LEU A 524 26.37 0.89 37.84
CA LEU A 524 27.56 1.68 38.17
C LEU A 524 27.12 2.96 38.88
N ARG A 525 27.61 3.17 40.10
CA ARG A 525 27.32 4.37 40.90
C ARG A 525 28.62 5.06 41.30
N PHE A 526 28.65 6.38 41.14
CA PHE A 526 29.76 7.23 41.57
C PHE A 526 29.44 7.82 42.94
N ASN A 527 30.09 7.36 44.01
CA ASN A 527 29.83 7.87 45.35
C ASN A 527 30.77 9.04 45.69
N ARG A 528 30.26 10.27 45.66
CA ARG A 528 31.04 11.50 45.89
C ARG A 528 31.49 11.68 47.35
N SER A 529 30.79 11.07 48.31
CA SER A 529 31.00 11.28 49.76
C SER A 529 32.34 10.77 50.30
N ALA A 530 33.11 10.03 49.50
CA ALA A 530 34.45 9.61 49.86
C ALA A 530 35.55 10.61 49.45
N ILE A 531 35.24 11.59 48.60
CA ILE A 531 36.21 12.59 48.10
C ILE A 531 36.26 13.81 49.04
N THR A 532 35.16 14.12 49.74
CA THR A 532 35.04 15.33 50.57
C THR A 532 35.33 15.13 52.06
N ASN A 533 35.38 13.90 52.56
CA ASN A 533 35.56 13.62 53.99
C ASN A 533 37.00 13.22 54.32
N GLY A 534 37.89 14.20 54.23
CA GLY A 534 39.20 14.18 54.89
C GLY A 534 39.14 14.60 56.38
N HIS A 535 37.96 14.64 56.99
CA HIS A 535 37.81 14.91 58.42
C HIS A 535 36.96 13.82 59.10
N THR A 536 37.62 13.16 60.05
CA THR A 536 37.10 12.19 61.01
C THR A 536 35.96 12.76 61.83
N LEU A 537 34.80 12.09 61.85
CA LEU A 537 33.86 12.15 62.98
C LEU A 537 33.24 10.76 63.23
N ASN A 538 33.72 10.15 64.33
CA ASN A 538 33.08 9.16 65.21
C ASN A 538 32.28 7.99 64.61
N GLY A 539 32.97 6.85 64.48
CA GLY A 539 32.66 5.64 65.25
C GLY A 539 31.20 5.20 65.39
N LYS A 540 30.60 4.70 64.30
CA LYS A 540 29.58 3.63 64.36
C LYS A 540 29.79 2.67 63.17
N THR A 541 30.15 1.43 63.47
CA THR A 541 30.22 0.33 62.50
C THR A 541 28.84 0.06 61.90
N PRO A 542 28.68 0.01 60.56
CA PRO A 542 27.43 -0.43 59.95
C PRO A 542 27.28 -1.95 60.08
N LYS A 543 26.07 -2.41 60.40
CA LYS A 543 25.69 -3.83 60.46
C LYS A 543 25.87 -4.50 59.10
N ALA A 544 26.40 -5.72 59.11
CA ALA A 544 26.59 -6.57 57.94
C ALA A 544 25.26 -6.86 57.22
N GLY A 545 25.17 -6.52 55.93
CA GLY A 545 24.02 -6.84 55.07
C GLY A 545 23.77 -5.91 53.89
N GLN A 546 24.45 -4.76 53.80
CA GLN A 546 24.28 -3.81 52.69
C GLN A 546 25.60 -3.53 51.99
N SER A 547 25.58 -3.65 50.66
CA SER A 547 26.54 -3.15 49.65
C SER A 547 27.99 -3.01 50.10
N THR A 548 28.88 -3.84 49.54
CA THR A 548 30.33 -3.67 49.63
C THR A 548 30.76 -2.32 49.03
N ASN A 549 30.82 -1.28 49.86
CA ASN A 549 31.46 -0.02 49.53
C ASN A 549 32.98 -0.27 49.46
N VAL A 550 33.50 -0.34 48.23
CA VAL A 550 34.94 -0.39 47.97
C VAL A 550 35.49 1.05 47.99
N ASN A 551 36.57 1.28 48.71
CA ASN A 551 37.26 2.58 48.81
C ASN A 551 37.84 3.04 47.45
N PHE A 552 37.91 4.37 47.27
CA PHE A 552 38.19 5.07 46.02
C PHE A 552 39.68 5.05 45.64
N SER A 553 39.99 4.36 44.55
CA SER A 553 41.17 4.60 43.72
C SER A 553 40.72 5.35 42.45
N SER A 554 41.60 6.14 41.85
CA SER A 554 41.43 6.74 40.50
C SER A 554 40.82 5.78 39.47
N SER A 555 41.05 4.47 39.66
CA SER A 555 40.47 3.38 38.90
C SER A 555 38.94 3.34 38.87
N TRP A 556 38.22 3.66 39.96
CA TRP A 556 36.74 3.59 39.96
C TRP A 556 36.10 4.68 39.09
N ALA A 557 36.67 5.89 39.12
CA ALA A 557 36.24 6.98 38.25
C ALA A 557 36.42 6.61 36.77
N GLU A 558 37.50 5.89 36.43
CA GLU A 558 37.72 5.39 35.07
C GLU A 558 36.71 4.31 34.67
N VAL A 559 36.36 3.39 35.57
CA VAL A 559 35.30 2.41 35.33
C VAL A 559 33.95 3.08 35.07
N VAL A 560 33.63 4.15 35.79
CA VAL A 560 32.40 4.95 35.57
C VAL A 560 32.46 5.68 34.22
N ILE A 561 33.59 6.28 33.85
CA ILE A 561 33.77 6.96 32.55
C ILE A 561 33.57 5.97 31.40
N HIS A 562 34.27 4.84 31.42
CA HIS A 562 34.13 3.79 30.41
C HIS A 562 32.72 3.19 30.41
N GLY A 563 32.13 2.99 31.59
CA GLY A 563 30.74 2.56 31.74
C GLY A 563 29.75 3.52 31.08
N THR A 564 29.93 4.83 31.27
CA THR A 564 29.11 5.87 30.63
C THR A 564 29.25 5.85 29.12
N TYR A 565 30.47 5.73 28.57
CA TYR A 565 30.66 5.60 27.13
C TYR A 565 29.99 4.34 26.58
N ARG A 566 30.14 3.20 27.24
CA ARG A 566 29.46 1.95 26.85
C ARG A 566 27.95 2.05 26.90
N GLN A 567 27.39 2.77 27.87
CA GLN A 567 25.95 2.98 27.93
C GLN A 567 25.46 3.90 26.82
N VAL A 568 26.07 5.09 26.67
CA VAL A 568 25.60 6.15 25.77
C VAL A 568 25.91 5.81 24.31
N PHE A 569 27.14 5.37 24.01
CA PHE A 569 27.55 4.99 22.65
C PHE A 569 27.31 3.52 22.32
N GLY A 570 27.08 2.64 23.30
CA GLY A 570 26.98 1.20 23.10
C GLY A 570 28.34 0.49 22.93
N ARG A 571 29.45 1.25 22.92
CA ARG A 571 30.82 0.77 22.73
C ARG A 571 31.81 1.73 23.39
N ASP A 572 33.05 1.31 23.49
CA ASP A 572 34.13 2.21 23.89
C ASP A 572 34.42 3.27 22.79
N VAL A 573 34.75 4.47 23.28
CA VAL A 573 35.22 5.66 22.59
C VAL A 573 36.41 5.41 21.65
N TYR A 574 36.43 5.87 20.40
CA TYR A 574 37.73 6.03 19.71
C TYR A 574 38.50 7.20 20.35
N ASP A 575 39.84 7.17 20.35
CA ASP A 575 40.64 8.18 21.06
C ASP A 575 40.30 9.63 20.68
N GLY A 576 40.04 9.91 19.40
CA GLY A 576 39.63 11.25 18.93
C GLY A 576 38.18 11.65 19.23
N GLN A 577 37.35 10.72 19.71
CA GLN A 577 35.94 10.95 20.04
C GLN A 577 35.73 11.19 21.55
N ARG A 578 36.75 10.97 22.38
CA ARG A 578 36.70 11.16 23.84
C ARG A 578 36.57 12.63 24.22
N GLN A 579 35.82 12.89 25.29
CA GLN A 579 35.62 14.23 25.84
C GLN A 579 36.56 14.46 27.03
N THR A 580 37.85 14.64 26.76
CA THR A 580 38.90 14.74 27.80
C THR A 580 38.60 15.84 28.83
N ALA A 581 38.09 16.99 28.39
CA ALA A 581 37.72 18.08 29.29
C ALA A 581 36.58 17.71 30.25
N ALA A 582 35.58 16.95 29.77
CA ALA A 582 34.47 16.48 30.59
C ALA A 582 34.93 15.37 31.57
N GLU A 583 35.84 14.50 31.12
CA GLU A 583 36.43 13.45 31.97
C GLU A 583 37.23 14.03 33.13
N ILE A 584 38.05 15.07 32.88
CA ILE A 584 38.82 15.74 33.94
C ILE A 584 37.89 16.35 34.99
N LYS A 585 36.80 17.01 34.56
CA LYS A 585 35.80 17.61 35.45
C LYS A 585 35.04 16.57 36.30
N LEU A 586 34.83 15.37 35.76
CA LEU A 586 34.24 14.28 36.53
C LEU A 586 35.25 13.71 37.54
N LYS A 587 36.51 13.55 37.13
CA LYS A 587 37.60 13.09 38.01
C LYS A 587 37.91 14.07 39.16
N SER A 588 37.82 15.38 38.90
CA SER A 588 37.97 16.42 39.94
C SER A 588 36.74 16.54 40.86
N GLY A 589 35.61 15.92 40.48
CA GLY A 589 34.36 15.99 41.23
C GLY A 589 33.64 17.34 41.09
N GLU A 590 33.97 18.15 40.08
CA GLU A 590 33.26 19.40 39.76
C GLU A 590 31.88 19.15 39.12
N THR A 591 31.74 18.04 38.40
CA THR A 591 30.51 17.67 37.68
C THR A 591 29.93 16.36 38.22
N THR A 592 28.61 16.20 38.12
CA THR A 592 27.90 14.96 38.46
C THR A 592 27.91 14.00 37.27
N VAL A 593 27.60 12.72 37.51
CA VAL A 593 27.50 11.71 36.42
C VAL A 593 26.42 12.12 35.42
N ARG A 594 25.29 12.67 35.89
CA ARG A 594 24.24 13.23 35.03
C ARG A 594 24.75 14.33 34.11
N GLU A 595 25.53 15.28 34.64
CA GLU A 595 26.05 16.38 33.82
C GLU A 595 27.16 15.91 32.87
N PHE A 596 27.96 14.93 33.29
CA PHE A 596 28.89 14.25 32.39
C PHE A 596 28.16 13.55 31.23
N ILE A 597 27.07 12.82 31.51
CA ILE A 597 26.22 12.20 30.47
C ILE A 597 25.63 13.26 29.54
N ARG A 598 25.17 14.41 30.08
CA ARG A 598 24.65 15.54 29.28
C ARG A 598 25.70 16.03 28.27
N GLN A 599 26.95 16.22 28.71
CA GLN A 599 28.05 16.67 27.85
C GLN A 599 28.41 15.60 26.79
N VAL A 600 28.42 14.32 27.18
CA VAL A 600 28.68 13.20 26.26
C VAL A 600 27.59 13.08 25.20
N ALA A 601 26.31 13.14 25.59
CA ALA A 601 25.18 13.05 24.67
C ALA A 601 25.05 14.28 23.75
N LYS A 602 25.43 15.47 24.23
CA LYS A 602 25.48 16.70 23.41
C LYS A 602 26.73 16.81 22.53
N SER A 603 27.66 15.85 22.60
CA SER A 603 28.90 15.88 21.85
C SER A 603 28.68 15.72 20.33
N ARG A 604 29.58 16.29 19.53
CA ARG A 604 29.56 16.16 18.07
C ARG A 604 29.60 14.70 17.59
N PRO A 605 30.46 13.80 18.14
CA PRO A 605 30.48 12.40 17.73
C PRO A 605 29.13 11.71 17.94
N PHE A 606 28.48 11.93 19.08
CA PHE A 606 27.17 11.34 19.37
C PHE A 606 26.09 11.81 18.38
N ARG A 607 26.03 13.13 18.13
CA ARG A 607 25.10 13.73 17.18
C ARG A 607 25.29 13.20 15.75
N SER A 608 26.53 13.16 15.27
CA SER A 608 26.82 12.64 13.92
C SER A 608 26.40 11.17 13.74
N GLN A 609 26.53 10.38 14.80
CA GLN A 609 26.26 8.95 14.76
C GLN A 609 24.77 8.62 14.86
N TYR A 610 24.01 9.31 15.73
CA TYR A 610 22.66 8.90 16.11
C TYR A 610 21.56 9.92 15.78
N TRP A 611 21.90 11.16 15.43
CA TRP A 611 20.91 12.18 15.08
C TRP A 611 20.92 12.49 13.58
N GLU A 612 22.10 12.69 12.99
CA GLU A 612 22.22 13.12 11.59
C GLU A 612 22.02 11.98 10.58
N SER A 613 22.31 10.74 10.99
CA SER A 613 22.25 9.55 10.14
C SER A 613 20.89 8.82 10.14
N LEU A 614 20.04 9.11 11.12
CA LEU A 614 18.80 8.37 11.39
C LEU A 614 17.56 9.20 11.07
N TYR A 615 16.47 8.52 10.76
CA TYR A 615 15.14 9.15 10.75
C TYR A 615 14.80 9.70 12.13
N ILE A 616 14.12 10.86 12.21
CA ILE A 616 13.93 11.60 13.47
C ILE A 616 13.27 10.74 14.57
N THR A 617 12.21 9.99 14.26
CA THR A 617 11.56 9.14 15.28
C THR A 617 12.44 7.96 15.70
N LYS A 618 13.22 7.40 14.77
CA LYS A 618 14.23 6.35 15.04
C LYS A 618 15.34 6.89 15.95
N ALA A 619 15.80 8.11 15.69
CA ALA A 619 16.79 8.81 16.51
C ALA A 619 16.25 9.03 17.92
N ILE A 620 15.03 9.58 18.06
CA ILE A 620 14.38 9.80 19.35
C ILE A 620 14.25 8.47 20.12
N GLU A 621 13.69 7.43 19.49
CA GLU A 621 13.50 6.11 20.11
C GLU A 621 14.84 5.52 20.59
N TYR A 622 15.90 5.64 19.78
CA TYR A 622 17.21 5.13 20.14
C TYR A 622 17.86 5.91 21.30
N ILE A 623 17.84 7.24 21.23
CA ILE A 623 18.40 8.12 22.27
C ILE A 623 17.64 7.89 23.60
N HIS A 624 16.32 7.79 23.52
CA HIS A 624 15.46 7.50 24.66
C HIS A 624 15.85 6.18 25.34
N ARG A 625 16.06 5.11 24.55
CA ARG A 625 16.55 3.81 25.07
C ARG A 625 17.90 3.91 25.77
N ARG A 626 18.83 4.72 25.25
CA ARG A 626 20.19 4.87 25.81
C ARG A 626 20.20 5.68 27.11
N LEU A 627 19.40 6.74 27.19
CA LEU A 627 19.38 7.64 28.35
C LEU A 627 18.43 7.18 29.46
N LEU A 628 17.24 6.66 29.12
CA LEU A 628 16.26 6.18 30.10
C LEU A 628 16.29 4.67 30.33
N GLY A 629 17.00 3.91 29.51
CA GLY A 629 17.09 2.45 29.65
C GLY A 629 15.81 1.71 29.29
N ARG A 630 14.89 2.35 28.53
CA ARG A 630 13.65 1.73 28.07
C ARG A 630 13.20 2.30 26.72
N PRO A 631 12.42 1.55 25.92
CA PRO A 631 11.70 2.12 24.77
C PRO A 631 10.62 3.11 25.22
N THR A 632 10.10 3.89 24.27
CA THR A 632 8.93 4.72 24.51
C THR A 632 7.69 3.87 24.81
N TYR A 633 6.81 4.36 25.69
CA TYR A 633 5.59 3.66 26.07
C TYR A 633 4.55 3.68 24.95
N GLY A 634 4.49 4.73 24.15
CA GLY A 634 3.42 4.88 23.18
C GLY A 634 3.52 6.17 22.40
N ARG A 635 2.43 6.48 21.70
CA ARG A 635 2.43 7.58 20.73
C ARG A 635 2.49 8.96 21.38
N ARG A 636 1.82 9.16 22.51
CA ARG A 636 1.85 10.45 23.25
C ARG A 636 3.26 10.89 23.64
N GLU A 637 4.06 9.96 24.18
CA GLU A 637 5.46 10.23 24.58
C GLU A 637 6.33 10.55 23.36
N MET A 638 6.20 9.77 22.29
CA MET A 638 6.93 10.01 21.04
C MET A 638 6.55 11.36 20.41
N ASN A 639 5.27 11.73 20.41
CA ASN A 639 4.79 13.00 19.86
C ASN A 639 5.35 14.21 20.61
N HIS A 640 5.37 14.15 21.94
CA HIS A 640 5.96 15.21 22.77
C HIS A 640 7.42 15.47 22.38
N TYR A 641 8.22 14.42 22.28
CA TYR A 641 9.63 14.54 21.88
C TYR A 641 9.78 15.00 20.43
N TYR A 642 8.93 14.53 19.52
CA TYR A 642 8.94 14.96 18.12
C TYR A 642 8.65 16.46 17.99
N ASP A 643 7.61 16.96 18.67
CA ASP A 643 7.24 18.38 18.68
C ASP A 643 8.32 19.25 19.33
N LEU A 644 8.93 18.75 20.40
CA LEU A 644 10.07 19.42 21.05
C LEU A 644 11.25 19.56 20.09
N CYS A 645 11.60 18.48 19.39
CA CYS A 645 12.66 18.48 18.39
C CYS A 645 12.35 19.42 17.23
N ALA A 646 11.09 19.46 16.77
CA ALA A 646 10.66 20.36 15.70
C ALA A 646 10.79 21.85 16.08
N ARG A 647 10.56 22.20 17.36
CA ARG A 647 10.63 23.59 17.83
C ARG A 647 12.02 24.04 18.29
N LYS A 648 12.74 23.18 19.02
CA LYS A 648 13.98 23.54 19.74
C LYS A 648 15.22 22.74 19.31
N GLY A 649 15.04 21.68 18.52
CA GLY A 649 16.12 20.85 18.00
C GLY A 649 16.69 19.81 19.00
N PHE A 650 17.79 19.18 18.59
CA PHE A 650 18.41 18.03 19.27
C PHE A 650 18.84 18.30 20.71
N TYR A 651 19.44 19.46 21.01
CA TYR A 651 19.96 19.71 22.36
C TYR A 651 18.86 19.76 23.42
N ALA A 652 17.68 20.29 23.05
CA ALA A 652 16.53 20.35 23.93
C ALA A 652 15.96 18.96 24.25
N LEU A 653 16.04 18.00 23.30
CA LEU A 653 15.64 16.60 23.55
C LEU A 653 16.47 15.97 24.66
N VAL A 654 17.80 16.13 24.60
CA VAL A 654 18.71 15.57 25.61
C VAL A 654 18.43 16.21 26.97
N ASP A 655 18.18 17.52 27.01
CA ASP A 655 17.85 18.21 28.26
C ASP A 655 16.53 17.72 28.85
N ASP A 656 15.46 17.66 28.05
CA ASP A 656 14.14 17.23 28.50
C ASP A 656 14.14 15.78 29.04
N ILE A 657 14.92 14.89 28.41
CA ILE A 657 15.07 13.51 28.90
C ILE A 657 15.82 13.45 30.24
N LEU A 658 16.95 14.16 30.37
CA LEU A 658 17.79 14.12 31.58
C LEU A 658 17.20 14.90 32.76
N ASP A 659 16.34 15.88 32.48
CA ASP A 659 15.61 16.68 33.48
C ASP A 659 14.23 16.11 33.82
N SER A 660 13.85 14.97 33.20
CA SER A 660 12.61 14.26 33.52
C SER A 660 12.59 13.71 34.95
N SER A 661 11.41 13.70 35.58
CA SER A 661 11.24 13.12 36.91
C SER A 661 11.60 11.64 36.94
N GLU A 662 11.32 10.91 35.85
CA GLU A 662 11.68 9.50 35.73
C GLU A 662 13.19 9.26 35.76
N TYR A 663 13.98 10.09 35.08
CA TYR A 663 15.44 9.98 35.11
C TYR A 663 15.98 10.22 36.52
N LEU A 664 15.47 11.26 37.19
CA LEU A 664 15.87 11.63 38.55
C LEU A 664 15.51 10.54 39.57
N GLU A 665 14.32 9.96 39.49
CA GLU A 665 13.87 8.88 40.37
C GLU A 665 14.61 7.55 40.10
N ALA A 666 14.93 7.25 38.84
CA ALA A 666 15.56 5.99 38.47
C ALA A 666 17.08 5.96 38.69
N PHE A 667 17.78 7.04 38.35
CA PHE A 667 19.25 7.10 38.35
C PHE A 667 19.80 8.16 39.30
N GLY A 668 19.07 9.24 39.56
CA GLY A 668 19.56 10.38 40.31
C GLY A 668 20.74 11.07 39.61
N GLU A 669 21.66 11.64 40.38
CA GLU A 669 22.80 12.39 39.84
C GLU A 669 24.08 11.55 39.68
N ASP A 670 24.15 10.40 40.37
CA ASP A 670 25.36 9.63 40.61
C ASP A 670 25.41 8.28 39.87
N THR A 671 24.29 7.83 39.30
CA THR A 671 24.16 6.50 38.70
C THR A 671 24.24 6.59 37.18
N VAL A 672 25.05 5.72 36.57
CA VAL A 672 25.06 5.57 35.11
C VAL A 672 23.77 4.87 34.67
N PRO A 673 23.07 5.36 33.63
CA PRO A 673 21.90 4.68 33.09
C PRO A 673 22.22 3.23 32.73
N TYR A 674 21.23 2.37 32.92
CA TYR A 674 21.32 0.96 32.57
C TYR A 674 20.00 0.53 31.93
N GLU A 675 20.03 -0.56 31.18
CA GLU A 675 18.83 -1.12 30.56
C GLU A 675 17.87 -1.62 31.65
N ARG A 676 16.72 -0.96 31.75
CA ARG A 676 15.62 -1.23 32.69
C ARG A 676 14.53 -2.07 32.05
N TYR A 677 14.14 -1.77 30.81
CA TYR A 677 13.05 -2.46 30.13
C TYR A 677 13.41 -2.84 28.69
N ILE A 678 12.91 -4.00 28.28
CA ILE A 678 13.03 -4.57 26.95
C ILE A 678 11.66 -4.89 26.38
N THR A 679 11.58 -4.96 25.05
CA THR A 679 10.35 -5.40 24.39
C THR A 679 10.22 -6.93 24.48
N PRO A 680 9.00 -7.49 24.38
CA PRO A 680 8.79 -8.93 24.22
C PRO A 680 9.66 -9.54 23.12
N ARG A 681 9.83 -8.84 21.99
CA ARG A 681 10.73 -9.25 20.91
C ARG A 681 12.18 -9.32 21.36
N GLY A 682 12.71 -8.31 22.06
CA GLY A 682 14.09 -8.33 22.54
C GLY A 682 14.33 -9.35 23.65
N TYR A 683 13.35 -9.57 24.53
CA TYR A 683 13.40 -10.66 25.50
C TYR A 683 13.48 -12.03 24.81
N ALA A 684 12.65 -12.27 23.79
CA ALA A 684 12.67 -13.51 23.01
C ALA A 684 14.02 -13.74 22.30
N LEU A 685 14.68 -12.68 21.83
CA LEU A 685 16.01 -12.77 21.21
C LEU A 685 17.12 -13.16 22.21
N ARG A 686 16.98 -12.78 23.48
CA ARG A 686 17.97 -13.02 24.54
C ARG A 686 17.70 -14.26 25.38
N GLY A 687 16.45 -14.73 25.36
CA GLY A 687 16.02 -15.88 26.14
C GLY A 687 16.69 -17.17 25.66
N LEU A 688 17.58 -17.73 26.49
CA LEU A 688 17.92 -19.16 26.43
C LEU A 688 16.76 -19.96 27.04
N ARG A 689 15.70 -20.23 26.27
CA ARG A 689 14.72 -21.25 26.66
C ARG A 689 14.45 -22.20 25.51
N GLY A 690 14.89 -23.44 25.71
CA GLY A 690 14.17 -24.60 25.21
C GLY A 690 12.71 -24.54 25.66
N GLU A 691 11.87 -25.20 24.86
CA GLU A 691 10.42 -25.40 25.02
C GLU A 691 9.91 -25.06 26.42
N LEU A 692 9.10 -24.00 26.53
CA LEU A 692 8.20 -23.84 27.67
C LEU A 692 7.33 -25.11 27.70
N PRO A 693 7.37 -25.94 28.76
CA PRO A 693 6.32 -26.92 28.93
C PRO A 693 5.03 -26.12 29.10
N LEU A 694 4.12 -26.26 28.13
CA LEU A 694 2.75 -25.80 28.26
C LEU A 694 2.26 -26.18 29.66
N PRO A 695 1.63 -25.27 30.41
CA PRO A 695 1.09 -25.61 31.71
C PRO A 695 0.20 -26.83 31.52
N LYS A 696 0.59 -27.94 32.15
CA LYS A 696 -0.33 -29.07 32.30
C LYS A 696 -1.47 -28.52 33.14
N VAL A 697 -2.60 -28.25 32.49
CA VAL A 697 -3.87 -28.05 33.16
C VAL A 697 -4.04 -29.26 34.07
N ALA A 698 -3.98 -29.05 35.38
CA ALA A 698 -4.32 -30.09 36.34
C ALA A 698 -5.77 -30.50 36.03
N PRO A 699 -6.09 -31.81 35.96
CA PRO A 699 -7.47 -32.23 35.77
C PRO A 699 -8.26 -31.73 36.99
N GLU A 700 -9.15 -30.76 36.77
CA GLU A 700 -10.17 -30.43 37.77
C GLU A 700 -11.13 -31.62 37.86
N ASP A 701 -11.26 -32.17 39.06
CA ASP A 701 -12.26 -33.18 39.39
C ASP A 701 -13.66 -32.57 39.27
N HIS A 702 -14.27 -32.67 38.10
CA HIS A 702 -15.70 -32.39 37.94
C HIS A 702 -16.51 -33.63 38.31
N HIS A 703 -17.13 -33.57 39.48
CA HIS A 703 -18.31 -34.38 39.76
C HIS A 703 -19.42 -34.07 38.73
N ASN A 704 -20.00 -35.17 38.24
CA ASN A 704 -21.13 -35.27 37.33
C ASN A 704 -22.22 -34.22 37.59
N ASN A 705 -22.58 -33.47 36.55
CA ASN A 705 -23.98 -33.31 36.15
C ASN A 705 -24.03 -32.99 34.65
N GLY A 706 -24.67 -33.89 33.91
CA GLY A 706 -24.67 -33.89 32.45
C GLY A 706 -25.59 -32.83 31.86
N PHE A 707 -25.10 -32.14 30.84
CA PHE A 707 -25.85 -31.74 29.65
C PHE A 707 -24.85 -31.57 28.50
N HIS A 708 -25.14 -32.22 27.36
CA HIS A 708 -24.33 -32.18 26.14
C HIS A 708 -24.26 -30.78 25.53
N SER A 709 -23.07 -30.32 25.15
CA SER A 709 -22.88 -29.48 23.96
C SER A 709 -21.45 -29.63 23.42
N SER A 710 -21.38 -29.97 22.13
CA SER A 710 -20.19 -30.30 21.35
C SER A 710 -19.58 -29.03 20.77
N TYR A 711 -18.46 -28.55 21.31
CA TYR A 711 -17.47 -27.76 20.56
C TYR A 711 -16.10 -27.89 21.24
N LYS A 712 -15.13 -28.51 20.55
CA LYS A 712 -13.74 -28.56 20.99
C LYS A 712 -12.89 -27.81 19.96
N GLY A 713 -12.63 -26.54 20.23
CA GLY A 713 -11.65 -25.73 19.50
C GLY A 713 -10.24 -26.29 19.72
N MET A 714 -9.51 -26.48 18.63
CA MET A 714 -8.11 -26.85 18.63
C MET A 714 -7.28 -25.57 18.50
N ASP A 715 -6.59 -25.20 19.57
CA ASP A 715 -5.61 -24.11 19.59
C ASP A 715 -4.36 -24.49 18.79
N TYR A 716 -4.04 -23.70 17.76
CA TYR A 716 -2.84 -23.85 16.94
C TYR A 716 -1.74 -22.92 17.42
N THR A 717 -0.74 -23.47 18.11
CA THR A 717 0.62 -22.91 18.18
C THR A 717 1.59 -23.97 17.64
N GLY A 718 2.07 -23.75 16.41
CA GLY A 718 2.99 -24.68 15.77
C GLY A 718 3.66 -24.08 14.55
N VAL A 719 4.78 -23.40 14.75
CA VAL A 719 5.84 -23.26 13.75
C VAL A 719 7.17 -23.34 14.49
N ILE A 720 7.84 -24.49 14.39
CA ILE A 720 9.29 -24.73 14.22
C ILE A 720 9.45 -26.26 14.28
N GLY A 721 10.11 -26.85 13.28
CA GLY A 721 10.69 -28.20 13.42
C GLY A 721 10.02 -29.31 12.61
N VAL A 722 10.72 -29.68 11.55
CA VAL A 722 10.59 -30.89 10.74
C VAL A 722 10.58 -32.17 11.62
N VAL A 723 9.62 -33.07 11.32
CA VAL A 723 9.50 -34.51 11.71
C VAL A 723 9.36 -34.86 13.20
N PRO A 724 8.13 -35.16 13.67
CA PRO A 724 7.92 -35.89 14.91
C PRO A 724 7.18 -37.21 14.64
N HIS A 725 7.89 -38.26 14.22
CA HIS A 725 7.30 -39.61 14.24
C HIS A 725 8.15 -40.74 14.88
N PHE A 726 9.36 -40.45 15.37
CA PHE A 726 10.20 -41.49 15.99
C PHE A 726 10.27 -41.46 17.54
N HIS A 727 9.87 -40.37 18.19
CA HIS A 727 10.03 -40.23 19.65
C HIS A 727 8.82 -40.67 20.49
N ARG A 728 7.69 -41.04 19.86
CA ARG A 728 6.47 -41.46 20.59
C ARG A 728 6.46 -42.96 20.94
N ALA A 729 7.38 -43.75 20.41
CA ALA A 729 7.43 -45.20 20.61
C ALA A 729 8.31 -45.64 21.81
N LEU A 730 9.09 -44.74 22.43
CA LEU A 730 9.99 -45.06 23.55
C LEU A 730 9.32 -45.07 24.93
N LYS A 731 7.99 -44.90 25.00
CA LYS A 731 7.26 -44.81 26.28
C LYS A 731 6.47 -46.06 26.68
N HIS A 732 6.45 -47.09 25.83
CA HIS A 732 5.88 -48.40 26.17
C HIS A 732 6.96 -49.46 25.93
N GLY A 733 7.39 -50.10 27.01
CA GLY A 733 8.57 -50.97 27.05
C GLY A 733 8.56 -52.04 25.96
N MET A 734 9.59 -52.02 25.12
CA MET A 734 10.00 -53.15 24.29
C MET A 734 11.32 -53.74 24.83
N PRO A 735 11.50 -55.06 24.80
CA PRO A 735 12.71 -55.73 25.29
C PRO A 735 13.95 -55.37 24.45
N GLN A 736 15.10 -55.20 25.12
CA GLN A 736 16.36 -54.71 24.54
C GLN A 736 16.91 -55.51 23.34
N SER A 737 16.48 -56.77 23.17
CA SER A 737 16.85 -57.60 22.02
C SER A 737 16.28 -57.10 20.68
N ALA A 738 15.11 -56.44 20.69
CA ALA A 738 14.49 -55.91 19.47
C ALA A 738 15.11 -54.57 19.00
N ILE A 739 15.77 -53.85 19.90
CA ILE A 739 16.44 -52.57 19.62
C ILE A 739 17.74 -52.79 18.84
N SER A 740 18.43 -53.89 19.12
CA SER A 740 19.72 -54.24 18.52
C SER A 740 19.58 -54.65 17.04
N ILE A 741 18.51 -55.37 16.71
CA ILE A 741 18.23 -55.86 15.35
C ILE A 741 17.84 -54.69 14.42
N LYS A 742 17.00 -53.77 14.90
CA LYS A 742 16.60 -52.59 14.09
C LYS A 742 17.70 -51.57 13.91
N LEU A 743 18.67 -51.50 14.83
CA LEU A 743 19.80 -50.59 14.68
C LEU A 743 20.77 -51.06 13.58
N GLU A 744 20.95 -52.37 13.40
CA GLU A 744 21.76 -52.90 12.28
C GLU A 744 21.06 -52.74 10.93
N GLU A 745 19.74 -52.97 10.85
CA GLU A 745 18.98 -52.71 9.62
C GLU A 745 19.05 -51.23 9.19
N VAL A 746 19.01 -50.30 10.15
CA VAL A 746 19.15 -48.86 9.87
C VAL A 746 20.57 -48.48 9.43
N LYS A 747 21.60 -49.16 9.96
CA LYS A 747 22.99 -48.96 9.50
C LYS A 747 23.19 -49.51 8.09
N GLN A 748 22.62 -50.66 7.77
CA GLN A 748 22.64 -51.25 6.42
C GLN A 748 21.92 -50.35 5.41
N LEU A 749 20.73 -49.85 5.73
CA LEU A 749 20.01 -48.90 4.88
C LEU A 749 20.77 -47.58 4.68
N ARG A 750 21.46 -47.09 5.72
CA ARG A 750 22.34 -45.90 5.57
C ARG A 750 23.52 -46.18 4.65
N ALA A 751 24.13 -47.36 4.74
CA ALA A 751 25.25 -47.78 3.90
C ALA A 751 24.82 -47.91 2.43
N GLU A 752 23.66 -48.52 2.16
CA GLU A 752 23.10 -48.61 0.79
C GLU A 752 22.76 -47.23 0.22
N MET A 753 22.19 -46.32 1.02
CA MET A 753 21.93 -44.96 0.55
C MET A 753 23.20 -44.15 0.29
N THR A 754 24.29 -44.41 1.04
CA THR A 754 25.58 -43.75 0.77
C THR A 754 26.28 -44.34 -0.45
N GLN A 755 26.16 -45.65 -0.72
CA GLN A 755 26.65 -46.26 -1.96
C GLN A 755 25.89 -45.73 -3.17
N ARG A 756 24.56 -45.66 -3.13
CA ARG A 756 23.76 -45.10 -4.24
C ARG A 756 24.07 -43.63 -4.51
N ALA A 757 24.30 -42.84 -3.46
CA ALA A 757 24.70 -41.45 -3.61
C ALA A 757 26.11 -41.30 -4.21
N ALA A 758 27.02 -42.25 -3.95
CA ALA A 758 28.36 -42.27 -4.54
C ALA A 758 28.33 -42.72 -6.01
N GLU A 759 27.47 -43.68 -6.37
CA GLU A 759 27.25 -44.11 -7.75
C GLU A 759 26.64 -42.98 -8.60
N GLN A 760 25.64 -42.28 -8.07
CA GLN A 760 25.04 -41.11 -8.73
C GLN A 760 26.06 -39.96 -8.92
N ALA A 761 26.94 -39.73 -7.93
CA ALA A 761 28.00 -38.73 -8.05
C ALA A 761 29.11 -39.13 -9.05
N SER A 762 29.25 -40.44 -9.36
CA SER A 762 30.15 -40.91 -10.42
C SER A 762 29.53 -40.78 -11.81
N GLU A 763 28.21 -41.02 -11.95
CA GLU A 763 27.48 -40.75 -13.20
C GLU A 763 27.46 -39.24 -13.53
N ASP A 764 27.26 -38.37 -12.53
CA ASP A 764 27.34 -36.91 -12.68
C ASP A 764 28.76 -36.41 -13.08
N ARG A 765 29.81 -37.18 -12.79
CA ARG A 765 31.19 -36.88 -13.18
C ARG A 765 31.53 -37.31 -14.61
N GLU A 766 30.87 -38.34 -15.12
CA GLU A 766 31.03 -38.75 -16.52
C GLU A 766 30.24 -37.81 -17.45
N GLU A 767 29.03 -37.37 -17.09
CA GLU A 767 28.26 -36.39 -17.88
C GLU A 767 28.86 -34.97 -17.88
N SER A 768 29.54 -34.57 -16.79
CA SER A 768 30.22 -33.26 -16.74
C SER A 768 31.52 -33.19 -17.57
N SER A 769 32.01 -34.31 -18.09
CA SER A 769 33.16 -34.34 -19.01
C SER A 769 32.81 -34.04 -20.46
N GLU A 770 31.52 -34.09 -20.85
CA GLU A 770 31.03 -33.75 -22.20
C GLU A 770 30.66 -32.27 -22.39
N PHE A 771 30.65 -31.46 -21.33
CA PHE A 771 30.31 -30.04 -21.39
C PHE A 771 31.42 -29.15 -20.78
N SER A 772 32.54 -29.02 -21.49
CA SER A 772 33.48 -27.92 -21.29
C SER A 772 33.32 -26.88 -22.40
N PRO A 773 32.85 -25.64 -22.12
CA PRO A 773 32.95 -24.54 -23.06
C PRO A 773 34.40 -24.02 -23.07
N GLN A 774 34.98 -23.86 -24.27
CA GLN A 774 36.29 -23.24 -24.43
C GLN A 774 36.27 -21.77 -23.95
N PRO A 775 37.35 -21.27 -23.30
CA PRO A 775 37.42 -19.89 -22.87
C PRO A 775 37.74 -18.95 -24.05
N GLU A 776 36.80 -18.06 -24.39
CA GLU A 776 37.04 -16.96 -25.33
C GLU A 776 38.03 -15.93 -24.74
N ALA A 777 38.98 -15.52 -25.57
CA ALA A 777 40.04 -14.58 -25.26
C ALA A 777 39.48 -13.16 -25.07
N VAL A 778 39.73 -12.56 -23.90
CA VAL A 778 39.43 -11.17 -23.59
C VAL A 778 40.49 -10.27 -24.23
N GLN A 779 40.10 -9.41 -25.18
CA GLN A 779 40.94 -8.32 -25.67
C GLN A 779 40.93 -7.13 -24.68
N PRO A 780 42.06 -6.44 -24.44
CA PRO A 780 42.11 -5.29 -23.54
C PRO A 780 41.67 -4.01 -24.26
N VAL A 781 40.83 -3.22 -23.59
CA VAL A 781 40.36 -1.89 -24.02
C VAL A 781 41.44 -0.85 -23.70
N GLU A 782 41.96 -0.19 -24.73
CA GLU A 782 42.83 0.99 -24.61
C GLU A 782 42.06 2.21 -24.07
N VAL A 783 42.65 2.86 -23.06
CA VAL A 783 42.22 4.16 -22.55
C VAL A 783 42.99 5.24 -23.32
N ALA A 784 42.30 6.03 -24.12
CA ALA A 784 42.85 7.24 -24.73
C ALA A 784 42.80 8.42 -23.74
N PRO A 785 43.84 9.28 -23.66
CA PRO A 785 43.82 10.45 -22.80
C PRO A 785 43.29 11.68 -23.55
N GLN A 786 42.39 12.42 -22.93
CA GLN A 786 42.23 13.88 -23.08
C GLN A 786 41.54 14.46 -21.85
#